data_AF-A0A024X3V1-F1
#
_entry.id   AF-A0A024X3V1-F1
#
_cell.length_a   1.000
_cell.length_b   1.000
_cell.length_c   1.000
_cell.angle_alpha   90.00
_cell.angle_beta   90.00
_cell.angle_gamma   90.00
#
_symmetry.space_group_name_H-M   'P 1'
#
loop_
_entity.id
_entity.type
_entity.pdbx_description
1 polymer ?
#
loop_
_entity_poly.entity_id
_entity_poly.type
_entity_poly.pdbx_seq_one_letter_code
_entity_poly.pdbx_strand_id
1 'polypeptide(L)'
;MAPGGGGHGGGEEDKDAKHMFDRIGQQVHDKVKKEVYGTGASGDAKKYIEELKAGVSFATLSGGELAAFPEPCKLIKDKGHKILAARGHPCRKEDVDRFSDKEGAQCNKSRIRDSEKNSEGACAPYRRLHVCDRNLEQIKTENITTHNLLVDVCMAANYEAQSLIRYHDLYKLTYDDSQICTVLARSFADIGDIVRGKDLYRRDKGEETKLEKNLQNIFKEIYEELKDPRAKERYKDTKNFYQLREDWWTANRHTVWKAITCSDDLKDNRYFRQTCSDTHGSFVAIHYCRCNNDQPNADNPNTDPPTYFDYVPQYLRWFEEWAEDFCRKKKKYVDIVKTYCRDETKGKYCSLNGYDCTKTKLAIGKYRMGNQCTKCFFACYPYEKWIEKQKEQFDKQKKKYTDEMKKYKNGGGGSGSRRQRRAARNENYEGYEKKFYDELKGNYSDVNAFLEKLNKEKACTAVDDDKGGKIDFKNVHGGTSDTSGTNVESQGTFYRSKYCQPCPHCGMKRKSDGSGWEERKENDNCKNINLYKPINGKNGTTINFLYSGDETNEIGKKLKAFCDQINRGTTNAASGGGSKSDSQKLYQDWKCYQFEDLQKDGQDGVEDEDDGEYDGLVRNSGGLCILENKKHVSGNNSSNEPAEIQKTFHDFFYYWVAHMLKDSIYWRTKKLGRCLENNNGNTCKKNNCNDKCKCYESW
;
A
#
# COMPACT_ATOMS: atom_id res chain seq x y z
N MET A 1 11.69 56.72 15.37
CA MET A 1 12.37 55.55 14.75
C MET A 1 11.52 54.33 15.04
N ALA A 2 10.89 53.76 14.02
CA ALA A 2 10.04 52.58 14.15
C ALA A 2 10.91 51.31 14.33
N PRO A 3 10.56 50.35 15.20
CA PRO A 3 11.24 49.06 15.23
C PRO A 3 10.68 48.19 14.10
N GLY A 4 11.60 47.70 13.26
CA GLY A 4 11.33 46.93 12.04
C GLY A 4 10.69 45.57 12.29
N GLY A 5 9.90 45.14 11.31
CA GLY A 5 9.28 43.82 11.25
C GLY A 5 10.34 42.72 11.17
N GLY A 6 10.37 41.87 12.20
CA GLY A 6 11.15 40.65 12.22
C GLY A 6 10.48 39.57 11.37
N GLY A 7 11.01 39.35 10.17
CA GLY A 7 10.77 38.12 9.43
C GLY A 7 11.40 36.94 10.17
N HIS A 8 10.59 36.07 10.78
CA HIS A 8 11.03 34.76 11.26
C HIS A 8 11.18 33.82 10.06
N GLY A 9 12.26 34.00 9.32
CA GLY A 9 12.76 33.07 8.30
C GLY A 9 14.00 32.34 8.82
N GLY A 10 13.86 31.58 9.90
CA GLY A 10 14.89 30.64 10.34
C GLY A 10 14.80 29.37 9.50
N GLY A 11 15.74 29.18 8.58
CA GLY A 11 15.82 28.02 7.70
C GLY A 11 16.20 26.74 8.44
N GLU A 12 15.22 26.07 9.04
CA GLU A 12 15.35 24.63 9.34
C GLU A 12 15.12 23.84 8.05
N GLU A 13 16.12 23.06 7.63
CA GLU A 13 15.97 22.12 6.53
C GLU A 13 14.96 21.04 6.92
N ASP A 14 13.94 20.80 6.08
CA ASP A 14 12.94 19.76 6.35
C ASP A 14 13.62 18.38 6.43
N LYS A 15 13.51 17.69 7.56
CA LYS A 15 14.17 16.39 7.80
C LYS A 15 13.65 15.30 6.85
N ASP A 16 12.35 15.23 6.67
CA ASP A 16 11.62 14.26 5.85
C ASP A 16 10.30 14.88 5.33
N ALA A 17 9.45 14.09 4.67
CA ALA A 17 8.22 14.60 4.06
C ALA A 17 7.16 14.95 5.11
N LYS A 18 7.04 14.18 6.19
CA LYS A 18 6.10 14.51 7.27
C LYS A 18 6.47 15.81 7.99
N HIS A 19 7.75 16.08 8.25
CA HIS A 19 8.20 17.36 8.81
C HIS A 19 7.89 18.53 7.88
N MET A 20 8.18 18.36 6.58
CA MET A 20 7.86 19.36 5.56
C MET A 20 6.36 19.67 5.51
N PHE A 21 5.52 18.64 5.41
CA PHE A 21 4.07 18.82 5.35
C PHE A 21 3.51 19.47 6.59
N ASP A 22 3.95 19.04 7.76
CA ASP A 22 3.46 19.62 9.01
C ASP A 22 3.90 21.09 9.13
N ARG A 23 5.12 21.45 8.69
CA ARG A 23 5.62 22.83 8.71
C ARG A 23 4.81 23.73 7.76
N ILE A 24 4.60 23.30 6.52
CA ILE A 24 3.79 24.04 5.56
C ILE A 24 2.34 24.13 6.06
N GLY A 25 1.82 23.04 6.65
CA GLY A 25 0.51 23.01 7.29
C GLY A 25 0.38 24.07 8.39
N GLN A 26 1.42 24.26 9.22
CA GLN A 26 1.44 25.33 10.21
C GLN A 26 1.38 26.72 9.55
N GLN A 27 2.18 26.98 8.52
CA GLN A 27 2.14 28.25 7.80
C GLN A 27 0.75 28.54 7.23
N VAL A 28 0.08 27.53 6.68
CA VAL A 28 -1.28 27.65 6.16
C VAL A 28 -2.29 27.89 7.28
N HIS A 29 -2.21 27.13 8.37
CA HIS A 29 -3.04 27.31 9.55
C HIS A 29 -2.91 28.74 10.10
N ASP A 30 -1.68 29.26 10.23
CA ASP A 30 -1.42 30.58 10.76
C ASP A 30 -1.95 31.68 9.83
N LYS A 31 -1.90 31.49 8.51
CA LYS A 31 -2.55 32.38 7.54
C LYS A 31 -4.07 32.37 7.69
N VAL A 32 -4.69 31.20 7.79
CA VAL A 32 -6.14 31.07 8.02
C VAL A 32 -6.53 31.72 9.34
N LYS A 33 -5.77 31.47 10.41
CA LYS A 33 -5.97 32.09 11.72
C LYS A 33 -5.81 33.61 11.66
N LYS A 34 -4.84 34.14 10.92
CA LYS A 34 -4.63 35.59 10.73
C LYS A 34 -5.75 36.26 9.95
N GLU A 35 -6.33 35.60 8.95
CA GLU A 35 -7.49 36.11 8.21
C GLU A 35 -8.73 36.30 9.09
N VAL A 36 -8.82 35.56 10.19
CA VAL A 36 -9.96 35.58 11.11
C VAL A 36 -9.67 36.40 12.36
N TYR A 37 -8.48 36.27 12.95
CA TYR A 37 -8.12 36.82 14.25
C TYR A 37 -7.00 37.89 14.20
N GLY A 38 -6.42 38.15 13.03
CA GLY A 38 -5.27 39.04 12.88
C GLY A 38 -5.62 40.53 12.88
N THR A 39 -4.60 41.37 13.05
CA THR A 39 -4.71 42.83 12.91
C THR A 39 -5.08 43.18 11.47
N GLY A 40 -6.26 43.78 11.26
CA GLY A 40 -6.82 44.06 9.94
C GLY A 40 -7.82 43.02 9.40
N ALA A 41 -8.09 41.94 10.13
CA ALA A 41 -9.24 41.09 9.84
C ALA A 41 -10.55 41.88 10.00
N SER A 42 -11.53 41.65 9.12
CA SER A 42 -12.85 42.24 9.31
C SER A 42 -13.41 41.78 10.66
N GLY A 43 -13.85 42.70 11.51
CA GLY A 43 -14.44 42.37 12.81
C GLY A 43 -15.61 41.40 12.69
N ASP A 44 -16.28 41.40 11.54
CA ASP A 44 -17.36 40.48 11.19
C ASP A 44 -16.86 39.03 11.02
N ALA A 45 -15.67 38.78 10.44
CA ALA A 45 -15.15 37.42 10.25
C ALA A 45 -14.87 36.71 11.58
N LYS A 46 -14.29 37.44 12.55
CA LYS A 46 -14.10 36.94 13.92
C LYS A 46 -15.43 36.65 14.58
N LYS A 47 -16.42 37.53 14.42
CA LYS A 47 -17.75 37.33 15.01
C LYS A 47 -18.39 36.03 14.51
N TYR A 48 -18.35 35.78 13.19
CA TYR A 48 -18.99 34.61 12.60
C TYR A 48 -18.33 33.29 13.01
N ILE A 49 -17.00 33.23 13.10
CA ILE A 49 -16.34 31.99 13.55
C ILE A 49 -16.66 31.68 15.02
N GLU A 50 -16.80 32.71 15.87
CA GLU A 50 -17.16 32.52 17.28
C GLU A 50 -18.61 32.03 17.43
N GLU A 51 -19.51 32.36 16.50
CA GLU A 51 -20.86 31.76 16.45
C GLU A 51 -20.81 30.25 16.14
N LEU A 52 -19.77 29.76 15.47
CA LEU A 52 -19.58 28.32 15.18
C LEU A 52 -18.88 27.55 16.30
N LYS A 53 -18.27 28.26 17.25
CA LYS A 53 -17.53 27.66 18.36
C LYS A 53 -18.50 26.90 19.26
N ALA A 54 -18.35 25.58 19.31
CA ALA A 54 -19.20 24.72 20.09
C ALA A 54 -18.57 24.39 21.46
N GLY A 55 -19.41 24.33 22.49
CA GLY A 55 -19.09 23.69 23.76
C GLY A 55 -19.81 22.36 23.88
N VAL A 56 -19.08 21.29 24.21
CA VAL A 56 -19.65 19.96 24.41
C VAL A 56 -20.68 19.94 25.55
N SER A 57 -20.53 20.79 26.56
CA SER A 57 -21.48 20.96 27.69
C SER A 57 -22.85 21.48 27.28
N PHE A 58 -22.95 22.21 26.16
CA PHE A 58 -24.20 22.79 25.66
C PHE A 58 -24.99 21.83 24.76
N ALA A 59 -24.46 20.64 24.47
CA ALA A 59 -25.16 19.66 23.68
C ALA A 59 -26.32 19.05 24.46
N THR A 60 -27.49 18.96 23.80
CA THR A 60 -28.65 18.24 24.34
C THR A 60 -28.57 16.76 23.93
N LEU A 61 -28.55 15.86 24.91
CA LEU A 61 -28.47 14.42 24.71
C LEU A 61 -29.87 13.78 24.64
N SER A 62 -29.91 12.49 24.27
CA SER A 62 -31.16 11.72 24.22
C SER A 62 -31.90 11.76 25.56
N GLY A 63 -33.16 12.21 25.54
CA GLY A 63 -33.98 12.43 26.74
C GLY A 63 -34.02 13.89 27.24
N GLY A 64 -33.37 14.84 26.55
CA GLY A 64 -33.42 16.27 26.88
C GLY A 64 -32.41 16.71 27.94
N GLU A 65 -31.55 15.80 28.42
CA GLU A 65 -30.49 16.10 29.39
C GLU A 65 -29.33 16.84 28.71
N LEU A 66 -28.81 17.90 29.31
CA LEU A 66 -27.56 18.54 28.86
C LEU A 66 -26.35 17.66 29.20
N ALA A 67 -25.36 17.68 28.32
CA ALA A 67 -24.10 16.95 28.46
C ALA A 67 -23.30 17.30 29.75
N ALA A 68 -23.54 18.48 30.34
CA ALA A 68 -23.07 18.95 31.65
C ALA A 68 -21.54 19.14 31.83
N PHE A 69 -20.68 18.45 31.08
CA PHE A 69 -19.22 18.56 31.20
C PHE A 69 -18.59 19.40 30.08
N PRO A 70 -17.69 20.35 30.38
CA PRO A 70 -17.00 21.14 29.35
C PRO A 70 -15.84 20.38 28.68
N GLU A 71 -15.30 19.33 29.31
CA GLU A 71 -14.21 18.53 28.74
C GLU A 71 -14.75 17.31 27.96
N PRO A 72 -14.31 17.09 26.71
CA PRO A 72 -14.79 15.98 25.89
C PRO A 72 -14.46 14.62 26.51
N CYS A 73 -13.31 14.48 27.17
CA CYS A 73 -12.91 13.25 27.86
C CYS A 73 -13.90 12.84 28.96
N LYS A 74 -14.24 13.78 29.84
CA LYS A 74 -15.17 13.53 30.95
C LYS A 74 -16.58 13.23 30.42
N LEU A 75 -17.01 13.98 29.41
CA LEU A 75 -18.29 13.73 28.75
C LEU A 75 -18.38 12.31 28.19
N ILE A 76 -17.37 11.87 27.43
CA ILE A 76 -17.38 10.54 26.81
C ILE A 76 -17.33 9.46 27.89
N LYS A 77 -16.54 9.66 28.95
CA LYS A 77 -16.48 8.71 30.08
C LYS A 77 -17.83 8.56 30.80
N ASP A 78 -18.52 9.67 31.07
CA ASP A 78 -19.78 9.66 31.83
C ASP A 78 -21.01 9.33 30.96
N LYS A 79 -21.15 10.00 29.81
CA LYS A 79 -22.34 9.94 28.94
C LYS A 79 -22.12 9.13 27.66
N GLY A 80 -20.93 8.61 27.40
CA GLY A 80 -20.61 7.88 26.17
C GLY A 80 -21.57 6.73 25.88
N HIS A 81 -21.96 5.96 26.90
CA HIS A 81 -22.94 4.87 26.77
C HIS A 81 -24.31 5.36 26.28
N LYS A 82 -24.78 6.55 26.72
CA LYS A 82 -26.04 7.15 26.24
C LYS A 82 -25.92 7.59 24.78
N ILE A 83 -24.77 8.17 24.41
CA ILE A 83 -24.49 8.60 23.04
C ILE A 83 -24.44 7.38 22.11
N LEU A 84 -23.77 6.29 22.52
CA LEU A 84 -23.74 5.02 21.79
C LEU A 84 -25.13 4.42 21.59
N ALA A 85 -25.96 4.44 22.63
CA ALA A 85 -27.32 3.92 22.53
C ALA A 85 -28.16 4.73 21.51
N ALA A 86 -27.95 6.04 21.44
CA ALA A 86 -28.70 6.93 20.54
C ALA A 86 -28.17 6.95 19.10
N ARG A 87 -26.85 6.80 18.90
CA ARG A 87 -26.16 7.03 17.61
C ARG A 87 -25.51 5.78 17.02
N GLY A 88 -25.42 4.71 17.81
CA GLY A 88 -24.70 3.50 17.46
C GLY A 88 -23.19 3.62 17.63
N HIS A 89 -22.51 2.47 17.54
CA HIS A 89 -21.07 2.36 17.68
C HIS A 89 -20.32 3.07 16.52
N PRO A 90 -19.32 3.96 16.79
CA PRO A 90 -18.58 4.67 15.74
C PRO A 90 -17.80 3.76 14.78
N CYS A 91 -17.21 2.67 15.29
CA CYS A 91 -16.53 1.69 14.45
C CYS A 91 -17.54 0.68 13.86
N ARG A 92 -17.43 0.37 12.56
CA ARG A 92 -18.32 -0.64 11.90
C ARG A 92 -18.03 -2.06 12.32
N LYS A 93 -16.76 -2.33 12.65
CA LYS A 93 -16.27 -3.61 13.17
C LYS A 93 -15.24 -3.25 14.23
N GLU A 94 -15.39 -3.84 15.41
CA GLU A 94 -14.53 -3.55 16.58
C GLU A 94 -13.19 -4.26 16.48
N ASP A 95 -13.17 -5.52 16.00
CA ASP A 95 -11.96 -6.31 15.83
C ASP A 95 -11.45 -6.30 14.38
N VAL A 96 -10.96 -5.14 13.94
CA VAL A 96 -10.22 -5.02 12.68
C VAL A 96 -8.82 -4.54 13.01
N ASP A 97 -7.83 -5.39 12.73
CA ASP A 97 -6.42 -5.01 12.74
C ASP A 97 -6.25 -3.72 11.94
N ARG A 98 -5.75 -2.65 12.57
CA ARG A 98 -5.61 -1.32 11.93
C ARG A 98 -4.33 -1.19 11.11
N PHE A 99 -3.39 -2.14 11.26
CA PHE A 99 -2.06 -2.10 10.69
C PHE A 99 -1.72 -3.39 9.94
N SER A 100 -2.65 -3.83 9.08
CA SER A 100 -2.51 -5.11 8.38
C SER A 100 -1.27 -5.16 7.46
N ASP A 101 -0.55 -6.27 7.55
CA ASP A 101 0.54 -6.66 6.64
C ASP A 101 0.07 -7.19 5.28
N LYS A 102 -1.18 -7.66 5.19
CA LYS A 102 -1.72 -8.41 4.04
C LYS A 102 -2.57 -7.52 3.12
N GLU A 103 -3.44 -6.74 3.74
CA GLU A 103 -4.27 -5.72 3.11
C GLU A 103 -3.50 -4.40 3.00
N GLY A 104 -3.92 -3.53 2.08
CA GLY A 104 -3.21 -2.29 1.79
C GLY A 104 -4.13 -1.24 1.19
N ALA A 105 -3.53 -0.18 0.65
CA ALA A 105 -4.27 0.99 0.19
C ALA A 105 -5.29 0.67 -0.93
N GLN A 106 -6.40 1.43 -0.93
CA GLN A 106 -7.44 1.40 -1.94
C GLN A 106 -7.24 2.55 -2.93
N CYS A 107 -7.01 2.22 -4.20
CA CYS A 107 -6.75 3.21 -5.26
C CYS A 107 -7.73 3.09 -6.44
N ASN A 108 -8.83 2.34 -6.29
CA ASN A 108 -9.79 2.16 -7.37
C ASN A 108 -10.63 3.42 -7.58
N LYS A 109 -10.83 3.83 -8.83
CA LYS A 109 -11.65 5.00 -9.19
C LYS A 109 -13.08 4.96 -8.63
N SER A 110 -13.66 3.78 -8.45
CA SER A 110 -15.01 3.65 -7.88
C SER A 110 -15.06 3.95 -6.38
N ARG A 111 -13.89 4.01 -5.73
CA ARG A 111 -13.71 4.21 -4.29
C ARG A 111 -13.02 5.53 -3.95
N ILE A 112 -12.52 6.27 -4.94
CA ILE A 112 -11.77 7.51 -4.74
C ILE A 112 -12.40 8.61 -5.60
N ARG A 113 -12.90 9.67 -4.96
CA ARG A 113 -13.80 10.68 -5.54
C ARG A 113 -13.21 11.45 -6.73
N ASP A 114 -11.91 11.70 -6.70
CA ASP A 114 -11.20 12.53 -7.67
C ASP A 114 -10.45 11.70 -8.74
N SER A 115 -10.71 10.41 -8.80
CA SER A 115 -10.06 9.48 -9.71
C SER A 115 -10.97 9.21 -10.90
N GLU A 116 -10.61 9.67 -12.10
CA GLU A 116 -11.41 9.44 -13.32
C GLU A 116 -11.11 8.09 -13.98
N LYS A 117 -9.84 7.66 -13.91
CA LYS A 117 -9.33 6.40 -14.46
C LYS A 117 -8.69 5.56 -13.37
N ASN A 118 -8.53 4.26 -13.63
CA ASN A 118 -7.82 3.38 -12.70
C ASN A 118 -6.30 3.61 -12.70
N SER A 119 -5.78 4.39 -13.65
CA SER A 119 -4.35 4.70 -13.82
C SER A 119 -3.95 6.07 -13.23
N GLU A 120 -4.84 6.73 -12.50
CA GLU A 120 -4.58 8.01 -11.84
C GLU A 120 -5.43 8.12 -10.58
N GLY A 121 -4.98 8.88 -9.58
CA GLY A 121 -5.75 9.07 -8.35
C GLY A 121 -4.93 8.97 -7.07
N ALA A 122 -5.60 9.25 -5.96
CA ALA A 122 -5.06 9.01 -4.62
C ALA A 122 -5.24 7.54 -4.20
N CYS A 123 -4.44 7.10 -3.25
CA CYS A 123 -4.55 5.78 -2.64
C CYS A 123 -4.95 5.95 -1.17
N ALA A 124 -6.20 5.64 -0.81
CA ALA A 124 -6.64 5.71 0.58
C ALA A 124 -5.91 4.64 1.42
N PRO A 125 -5.13 5.03 2.45
CA PRO A 125 -4.37 4.10 3.26
C PRO A 125 -5.29 3.17 4.03
N TYR A 126 -4.78 2.00 4.42
CA TYR A 126 -5.59 0.95 5.05
C TYR A 126 -6.30 1.46 6.32
N ARG A 127 -5.59 2.21 7.17
CA ARG A 127 -6.14 2.92 8.33
C ARG A 127 -7.40 3.73 8.00
N ARG A 128 -7.35 4.57 6.95
CA ARG A 128 -8.48 5.40 6.52
C ARG A 128 -9.70 4.57 6.13
N LEU A 129 -9.52 3.41 5.48
CA LEU A 129 -10.65 2.57 5.05
C LEU A 129 -11.56 2.16 6.23
N HIS A 130 -10.96 2.03 7.41
CA HIS A 130 -11.61 1.52 8.61
C HIS A 130 -11.94 2.62 9.64
N VAL A 131 -11.72 3.90 9.34
CA VAL A 131 -11.96 5.00 10.29
C VAL A 131 -13.34 4.91 10.97
N CYS A 132 -13.36 5.14 12.28
CA CYS A 132 -14.56 5.03 13.11
C CYS A 132 -15.47 6.27 13.00
N ASP A 133 -16.26 6.35 11.93
CA ASP A 133 -17.13 7.48 11.58
C ASP A 133 -18.62 7.08 11.42
N ARG A 134 -19.00 5.85 11.80
CA ARG A 134 -20.34 5.30 11.53
C ARG A 134 -21.45 6.05 12.26
N ASN A 135 -21.18 6.51 13.49
CA ASN A 135 -22.16 7.26 14.28
C ASN A 135 -22.60 8.54 13.56
N LEU A 136 -21.70 9.17 12.79
CA LEU A 136 -21.99 10.37 12.01
C LEU A 136 -23.05 10.12 10.90
N GLU A 137 -23.21 8.88 10.43
CA GLU A 137 -24.26 8.49 9.46
C GLU A 137 -25.65 8.30 10.10
N GLN A 138 -25.72 8.27 11.42
CA GLN A 138 -26.93 7.95 12.20
C GLN A 138 -27.41 9.15 13.03
N ILE A 139 -26.71 10.28 12.93
CA ILE A 139 -27.14 11.53 13.53
C ILE A 139 -28.48 11.92 12.92
N LYS A 140 -29.50 12.08 13.77
CA LYS A 140 -30.77 12.73 13.41
C LYS A 140 -30.52 14.22 13.22
N THR A 141 -30.94 14.75 12.09
CA THR A 141 -30.62 16.12 11.70
C THR A 141 -31.62 17.13 12.25
N GLU A 142 -32.84 16.71 12.60
CA GLU A 142 -33.84 17.64 13.12
C GLU A 142 -33.36 18.31 14.43
N ASN A 143 -33.38 19.65 14.47
CA ASN A 143 -32.93 20.49 15.59
C ASN A 143 -31.46 20.24 16.01
N ILE A 144 -30.60 19.85 15.07
CA ILE A 144 -29.19 19.66 15.38
C ILE A 144 -28.45 21.00 15.44
N THR A 145 -27.74 21.20 16.54
CA THR A 145 -26.89 22.38 16.75
C THR A 145 -25.41 22.09 16.48
N THR A 146 -24.60 23.15 16.40
CA THR A 146 -23.13 23.04 16.39
C THR A 146 -22.59 22.24 17.60
N HIS A 147 -23.25 22.33 18.76
CA HIS A 147 -22.87 21.62 19.98
C HIS A 147 -23.10 20.11 19.86
N ASN A 148 -24.24 19.72 19.30
CA ASN A 148 -24.56 18.31 19.06
C ASN A 148 -23.58 17.66 18.10
N LEU A 149 -23.27 18.32 16.98
CA LEU A 149 -22.29 17.84 16.01
C LEU A 149 -20.92 17.64 16.67
N LEU A 150 -20.48 18.58 17.51
CA LEU A 150 -19.18 18.48 18.19
C LEU A 150 -19.09 17.22 19.07
N VAL A 151 -20.13 16.90 19.83
CA VAL A 151 -20.17 15.69 20.67
C VAL A 151 -20.03 14.42 19.82
N ASP A 152 -20.78 14.34 18.71
CA ASP A 152 -20.73 13.19 17.81
C ASP A 152 -19.37 13.04 17.11
N VAL A 153 -18.72 14.15 16.73
CA VAL A 153 -17.36 14.14 16.15
C VAL A 153 -16.31 13.77 17.20
N CYS A 154 -16.40 14.28 18.43
CA CYS A 154 -15.53 13.88 19.54
C CYS A 154 -15.66 12.39 19.85
N MET A 155 -16.87 11.85 19.78
CA MET A 155 -17.12 10.41 19.97
C MET A 155 -16.45 9.57 18.88
N ALA A 156 -16.59 9.96 17.60
CA ALA A 156 -15.91 9.32 16.48
C ALA A 156 -14.38 9.34 16.66
N ALA A 157 -13.83 10.50 17.03
CA ALA A 157 -12.41 10.67 17.26
C ALA A 157 -11.88 9.80 18.41
N ASN A 158 -12.59 9.75 19.54
CA ASN A 158 -12.19 8.94 20.68
C ASN A 158 -12.16 7.44 20.35
N TYR A 159 -13.19 6.93 19.69
CA TYR A 159 -13.26 5.51 19.30
C TYR A 159 -12.25 5.15 18.22
N GLU A 160 -11.97 6.07 17.28
CA GLU A 160 -10.87 5.90 16.34
C GLU A 160 -9.54 5.73 17.08
N ALA A 161 -9.24 6.59 18.06
CA ALA A 161 -8.02 6.50 18.85
C ALA A 161 -7.90 5.20 19.65
N GLN A 162 -8.95 4.79 20.36
CA GLN A 162 -8.98 3.53 21.10
C GLN A 162 -8.69 2.33 20.17
N SER A 163 -9.28 2.34 18.97
CA SER A 163 -9.01 1.30 17.98
C SER A 163 -7.55 1.29 17.53
N LEU A 164 -6.91 2.45 17.37
CA LEU A 164 -5.53 2.55 16.92
C LEU A 164 -4.54 2.15 18.02
N ILE A 165 -4.72 2.66 19.24
CA ILE A 165 -3.85 2.38 20.39
C ILE A 165 -3.76 0.87 20.63
N ARG A 166 -4.91 0.18 20.66
CA ARG A 166 -4.99 -1.28 20.88
C ARG A 166 -4.11 -2.09 19.92
N TYR A 167 -4.05 -1.73 18.65
CA TYR A 167 -3.27 -2.47 17.65
C TYR A 167 -1.86 -1.90 17.44
N HIS A 168 -1.59 -0.67 17.89
CA HIS A 168 -0.30 -0.02 17.69
C HIS A 168 0.80 -0.65 18.53
N ASP A 169 0.49 -1.09 19.75
CA ASP A 169 1.48 -1.76 20.62
C ASP A 169 2.06 -3.01 19.94
N LEU A 170 1.21 -3.85 19.36
CA LEU A 170 1.63 -5.03 18.59
C LEU A 170 2.41 -4.64 17.34
N TYR A 171 1.96 -3.59 16.65
CA TYR A 171 2.62 -3.09 15.45
C TYR A 171 4.04 -2.58 15.75
N LYS A 172 4.22 -1.87 16.87
CA LYS A 172 5.49 -1.28 17.30
C LYS A 172 6.55 -2.33 17.68
N LEU A 173 6.15 -3.53 18.09
CA LEU A 173 7.07 -4.67 18.28
C LEU A 173 7.77 -5.09 16.98
N THR A 174 7.12 -4.85 15.84
CA THR A 174 7.68 -5.14 14.51
C THR A 174 8.31 -3.88 13.88
N TYR A 175 7.76 -2.70 14.16
CA TYR A 175 8.12 -1.43 13.55
C TYR A 175 8.33 -0.34 14.62
N ASP A 176 9.51 -0.35 15.23
CA ASP A 176 9.91 0.52 16.34
C ASP A 176 9.94 2.02 15.99
N ASP A 177 10.00 2.34 14.69
CA ASP A 177 9.95 3.70 14.15
C ASP A 177 8.53 4.31 14.19
N SER A 178 7.48 3.48 14.31
CA SER A 178 6.11 3.95 14.30
C SER A 178 5.74 4.69 15.58
N GLN A 179 5.17 5.89 15.44
CA GLN A 179 4.77 6.75 16.55
C GLN A 179 3.26 6.95 16.58
N ILE A 180 2.61 6.60 17.70
CA ILE A 180 1.15 6.67 17.84
C ILE A 180 0.62 8.10 17.62
N CYS A 181 1.32 9.13 18.11
CA CYS A 181 0.90 10.53 17.89
C CYS A 181 0.81 10.90 16.41
N THR A 182 1.70 10.37 15.56
CA THR A 182 1.66 10.58 14.10
C THR A 182 0.47 9.85 13.47
N VAL A 183 0.16 8.64 13.94
CA VAL A 183 -1.02 7.88 13.48
C VAL A 183 -2.31 8.61 13.87
N LEU A 184 -2.41 9.11 15.10
CA LEU A 184 -3.55 9.92 15.58
C LEU A 184 -3.67 11.23 14.79
N ALA A 185 -2.56 11.91 14.47
CA ALA A 185 -2.56 13.10 13.62
C ALA A 185 -3.12 12.83 12.21
N ARG A 186 -2.77 11.69 11.60
CA ARG A 186 -3.34 11.26 10.32
C ARG A 186 -4.85 10.99 10.42
N SER A 187 -5.32 10.30 11.47
CA SER A 187 -6.76 10.07 11.68
C SER A 187 -7.52 11.35 12.02
N PHE A 188 -6.94 12.26 12.80
CA PHE A 188 -7.51 13.57 13.08
C PHE A 188 -7.71 14.39 11.80
N ALA A 189 -6.70 14.44 10.92
CA ALA A 189 -6.80 15.14 9.65
C ALA A 189 -7.84 14.51 8.71
N ASP A 190 -7.96 13.18 8.68
CA ASP A 190 -8.99 12.50 7.90
C ASP A 190 -10.41 12.73 8.46
N ILE A 191 -10.59 12.76 9.79
CA ILE A 191 -11.86 13.16 10.41
C ILE A 191 -12.19 14.60 10.04
N GLY A 192 -11.20 15.50 10.06
CA GLY A 192 -11.36 16.88 9.61
C GLY A 192 -11.81 16.97 8.15
N ASP A 193 -11.24 16.17 7.26
CA ASP A 193 -11.66 16.13 5.86
C ASP A 193 -13.05 15.52 5.66
N ILE A 194 -13.46 14.56 6.48
CA ILE A 194 -14.84 14.05 6.50
C ILE A 194 -15.80 15.17 6.86
N VAL A 195 -15.57 15.85 7.99
CA VAL A 195 -16.43 16.95 8.46
C VAL A 195 -16.51 18.08 7.42
N ARG A 196 -15.38 18.42 6.81
CA ARG A 196 -15.28 19.49 5.79
C ARG A 196 -15.85 19.12 4.42
N GLY A 197 -16.27 17.87 4.21
CA GLY A 197 -16.73 17.39 2.90
C GLY A 197 -15.60 17.27 1.86
N LYS A 198 -14.35 17.24 2.33
CA LYS A 198 -13.12 17.17 1.51
C LYS A 198 -12.62 15.75 1.30
N ASP A 199 -13.04 14.81 2.14
CA ASP A 199 -12.61 13.43 2.07
C ASP A 199 -12.84 12.80 0.68
N LEU A 200 -11.80 12.12 0.19
CA LEU A 200 -11.74 11.53 -1.14
C LEU A 200 -12.26 10.09 -1.12
N TYR A 201 -12.41 9.44 0.03
CA TYR A 201 -12.75 8.02 0.11
C TYR A 201 -14.26 7.79 0.04
N ARG A 202 -14.69 7.02 -0.96
CA ARG A 202 -16.09 6.63 -1.18
C ARG A 202 -16.35 5.22 -0.65
N ARG A 203 -16.95 5.16 0.54
CA ARG A 203 -17.34 3.89 1.18
C ARG A 203 -18.50 3.19 0.45
N ASP A 204 -19.37 3.95 -0.23
CA ASP A 204 -20.39 3.44 -1.15
C ASP A 204 -19.91 3.55 -2.61
N LYS A 205 -20.27 2.60 -3.48
CA LYS A 205 -19.79 2.61 -4.87
C LYS A 205 -20.56 3.65 -5.68
N GLY A 206 -19.84 4.56 -6.35
CA GLY A 206 -20.37 5.39 -7.44
C GLY A 206 -21.10 6.67 -7.05
N GLU A 207 -21.80 6.68 -5.91
CA GLU A 207 -22.61 7.82 -5.44
C GLU A 207 -22.02 8.55 -4.22
N GLU A 208 -22.62 9.69 -3.89
CA GLU A 208 -22.38 10.41 -2.65
C GLU A 208 -22.82 9.54 -1.46
N THR A 209 -21.91 9.36 -0.50
CA THR A 209 -22.10 8.41 0.60
C THR A 209 -23.24 8.84 1.51
N LYS A 210 -23.86 7.88 2.22
CA LYS A 210 -24.85 8.20 3.26
C LYS A 210 -24.30 9.23 4.25
N LEU A 211 -23.04 9.08 4.62
CA LEU A 211 -22.31 9.98 5.52
C LEU A 211 -22.28 11.43 5.01
N GLU A 212 -21.84 11.65 3.76
CA GLU A 212 -21.72 13.00 3.21
C GLU A 212 -23.08 13.69 3.11
N LYS A 213 -24.12 12.97 2.66
CA LYS A 213 -25.49 13.50 2.62
C LYS A 213 -25.98 13.91 4.01
N ASN A 214 -25.67 13.10 5.02
CA ASN A 214 -26.06 13.43 6.39
C ASN A 214 -25.34 14.69 6.89
N LEU A 215 -24.03 14.81 6.64
CA LEU A 215 -23.26 16.01 6.98
C LEU A 215 -23.78 17.25 6.25
N GLN A 216 -24.16 17.15 4.97
CA GLN A 216 -24.81 18.26 4.24
C GLN A 216 -26.08 18.73 4.94
N ASN A 217 -26.94 17.80 5.35
CA ASN A 217 -28.16 18.12 6.07
C ASN A 217 -27.87 18.74 7.45
N ILE A 218 -26.90 18.21 8.20
CA ILE A 218 -26.50 18.79 9.49
C ILE A 218 -26.03 20.22 9.33
N PHE A 219 -25.15 20.49 8.36
CA PHE A 219 -24.63 21.84 8.13
C PHE A 219 -25.67 22.79 7.56
N LYS A 220 -26.71 22.29 6.88
CA LYS A 220 -27.89 23.08 6.52
C LYS A 220 -28.62 23.57 7.76
N GLU A 221 -28.87 22.71 8.74
CA GLU A 221 -29.54 23.09 10.00
C GLU A 221 -28.68 24.10 10.78
N ILE A 222 -27.37 23.86 10.90
CA ILE A 222 -26.43 24.81 11.52
C ILE A 222 -26.43 26.16 10.79
N TYR A 223 -26.49 26.15 9.45
CA TYR A 223 -26.60 27.38 8.65
C TYR A 223 -27.88 28.15 8.97
N GLU A 224 -29.01 27.45 9.14
CA GLU A 224 -30.28 28.12 9.46
C GLU A 224 -30.29 28.73 10.87
N GLU A 225 -29.57 28.13 11.82
CA GLU A 225 -29.39 28.65 13.19
C GLU A 225 -28.46 29.88 13.31
N LEU A 226 -27.76 30.26 12.24
CA LEU A 226 -26.92 31.46 12.23
C LEU A 226 -27.77 32.70 12.52
N LYS A 227 -27.44 33.40 13.62
CA LYS A 227 -28.25 34.51 14.14
C LYS A 227 -28.01 35.81 13.39
N ASP A 228 -26.78 36.05 12.92
CA ASP A 228 -26.45 37.25 12.15
C ASP A 228 -26.76 37.02 10.65
N PRO A 229 -27.68 37.77 10.02
CA PRO A 229 -27.95 37.67 8.59
C PRO A 229 -26.70 37.86 7.72
N ARG A 230 -25.73 38.67 8.20
CA ARG A 230 -24.46 38.90 7.48
C ARG A 230 -23.54 37.67 7.54
N ALA A 231 -23.71 36.77 8.51
CA ALA A 231 -23.05 35.47 8.50
C ALA A 231 -23.60 34.60 7.36
N LYS A 232 -24.91 34.62 7.12
CA LYS A 232 -25.54 33.94 5.97
C LYS A 232 -25.04 34.51 4.63
N GLU A 233 -24.76 35.81 4.57
CA GLU A 233 -24.10 36.44 3.41
C GLU A 233 -22.63 36.04 3.23
N ARG A 234 -21.92 35.66 4.29
CA ARG A 234 -20.58 35.08 4.17
C ARG A 234 -20.65 33.66 3.64
N TYR A 235 -21.55 32.84 4.18
CA TYR A 235 -21.66 31.41 3.87
C TYR A 235 -22.68 31.14 2.77
N LYS A 236 -22.41 31.60 1.54
CA LYS A 236 -23.39 31.56 0.44
C LYS A 236 -23.57 30.18 -0.22
N ASP A 237 -22.59 29.28 -0.08
CA ASP A 237 -22.71 27.89 -0.53
C ASP A 237 -23.76 27.13 0.30
N THR A 238 -24.99 27.16 -0.18
CA THR A 238 -26.14 26.48 0.44
C THR A 238 -26.30 25.03 0.00
N LYS A 239 -25.39 24.52 -0.83
CA LYS A 239 -25.42 23.13 -1.29
C LYS A 239 -24.51 22.24 -0.46
N ASN A 240 -23.24 22.61 -0.34
CA ASN A 240 -22.25 21.79 0.37
C ASN A 240 -21.79 22.45 1.67
N PHE A 241 -21.99 23.76 1.82
CA PHE A 241 -21.56 24.54 2.97
C PHE A 241 -20.05 24.52 3.19
N TYR A 242 -19.23 24.45 2.12
CA TYR A 242 -17.78 24.25 2.27
C TYR A 242 -17.12 25.28 3.18
N GLN A 243 -17.41 26.58 2.97
CA GLN A 243 -16.82 27.63 3.79
C GLN A 243 -17.29 27.59 5.26
N LEU A 244 -18.57 27.28 5.50
CA LEU A 244 -19.13 27.11 6.84
C LEU A 244 -18.46 25.93 7.57
N ARG A 245 -18.27 24.81 6.88
CA ARG A 245 -17.63 23.62 7.42
C ARG A 245 -16.15 23.82 7.74
N GLU A 246 -15.43 24.57 6.90
CA GLU A 246 -14.02 24.95 7.13
C GLU A 246 -13.88 25.83 8.38
N ASP A 247 -14.72 26.85 8.50
CA ASP A 247 -14.71 27.74 9.67
C ASP A 247 -15.16 26.97 10.93
N TRP A 248 -16.13 26.05 10.81
CA TRP A 248 -16.56 25.16 11.90
C TRP A 248 -15.43 24.25 12.39
N TRP A 249 -14.71 23.60 11.46
CA TRP A 249 -13.56 22.78 11.83
C TRP A 249 -12.49 23.62 12.51
N THR A 250 -12.16 24.78 11.94
CA THR A 250 -11.18 25.72 12.51
C THR A 250 -11.55 26.12 13.94
N ALA A 251 -12.81 26.44 14.20
CA ALA A 251 -13.32 26.81 15.52
C ALA A 251 -13.23 25.67 16.55
N ASN A 252 -13.36 24.40 16.12
CA ASN A 252 -13.60 23.26 17.00
C ASN A 252 -12.48 22.20 17.02
N ARG A 253 -11.49 22.28 16.13
CA ARG A 253 -10.42 21.27 15.96
C ARG A 253 -9.66 20.96 17.25
N HIS A 254 -9.48 21.94 18.13
CA HIS A 254 -8.80 21.77 19.42
C HIS A 254 -9.56 20.82 20.37
N THR A 255 -10.89 20.90 20.40
CA THR A 255 -11.73 19.99 21.21
C THR A 255 -11.76 18.59 20.63
N VAL A 256 -11.77 18.46 19.30
CA VAL A 256 -11.67 17.15 18.62
C VAL A 256 -10.31 16.49 18.91
N TRP A 257 -9.23 17.26 18.94
CA TRP A 257 -7.90 16.76 19.32
C TRP A 257 -7.85 16.27 20.77
N LYS A 258 -8.49 16.98 21.70
CA LYS A 258 -8.62 16.51 23.09
C LYS A 258 -9.36 15.17 23.17
N ALA A 259 -10.38 14.96 22.35
CA ALA A 259 -11.12 13.70 22.30
C ALA A 259 -10.30 12.54 21.69
N ILE A 260 -9.54 12.77 20.61
CA ILE A 260 -8.69 11.74 19.96
C ILE A 260 -7.47 11.37 20.82
N THR A 261 -7.05 12.24 21.73
CA THR A 261 -5.92 11.99 22.65
C THR A 261 -6.37 11.61 24.06
N CYS A 262 -7.62 11.19 24.21
CA CYS A 262 -8.21 10.86 25.49
C CYS A 262 -7.87 9.42 25.94
N SER A 263 -6.61 9.15 26.25
CA SER A 263 -6.17 7.88 26.82
C SER A 263 -4.92 8.05 27.69
N ASP A 264 -4.89 7.32 28.81
CA ASP A 264 -3.73 7.26 29.70
C ASP A 264 -2.54 6.52 29.06
N ASP A 265 -2.79 5.65 28.09
CA ASP A 265 -1.75 4.95 27.30
C ASP A 265 -0.89 5.92 26.48
N LEU A 266 -1.34 7.16 26.29
CA LEU A 266 -0.61 8.20 25.57
C LEU A 266 0.35 9.00 26.47
N LYS A 267 0.39 8.74 27.79
CA LYS A 267 1.16 9.54 28.76
C LYS A 267 2.59 9.84 28.35
N ASP A 268 3.33 8.84 27.86
CA ASP A 268 4.75 8.98 27.50
C ASP A 268 4.97 9.16 25.98
N ASN A 269 3.89 9.40 25.23
CA ASN A 269 3.93 9.55 23.78
C ASN A 269 4.09 11.02 23.38
N ARG A 270 5.07 11.25 22.50
CA ARG A 270 5.46 12.57 22.01
C ARG A 270 5.16 12.74 20.53
N TYR A 271 4.78 13.97 20.15
CA TYR A 271 4.67 14.33 18.74
C TYR A 271 6.05 14.51 18.10
N PHE A 272 6.15 14.19 16.80
CA PHE A 272 7.45 14.05 16.13
C PHE A 272 8.15 15.39 15.89
N ARG A 273 7.39 16.44 15.56
CA ARG A 273 7.89 17.80 15.34
C ARG A 273 7.72 18.64 16.61
N GLN A 274 8.68 19.51 16.88
CA GLN A 274 8.57 20.51 17.94
C GLN A 274 7.70 21.67 17.44
N THR A 275 6.42 21.63 17.79
CA THR A 275 5.40 22.57 17.27
C THR A 275 4.76 23.46 18.33
N CYS A 276 5.05 23.18 19.60
CA CYS A 276 4.58 23.93 20.75
C CYS A 276 5.71 24.88 21.20
N SER A 277 5.44 26.18 21.25
CA SER A 277 6.33 27.16 21.88
C SER A 277 5.50 28.07 22.77
N ASP A 278 5.89 28.17 24.04
CA ASP A 278 5.67 29.35 24.84
C ASP A 278 7.01 30.09 25.01
N THR A 279 6.92 31.36 25.44
CA THR A 279 8.06 32.27 25.64
C THR A 279 8.92 31.93 26.86
N HIS A 280 8.74 30.75 27.49
CA HIS A 280 9.35 30.42 28.79
C HIS A 280 9.99 29.01 28.90
N GLY A 281 10.28 28.33 27.80
CA GLY A 281 11.11 27.13 27.81
C GLY A 281 10.51 25.95 27.05
N SER A 282 11.31 24.90 26.88
CA SER A 282 11.04 23.75 26.01
C SER A 282 9.89 22.85 26.49
N PHE A 283 8.63 23.27 26.31
CA PHE A 283 7.46 22.39 26.41
C PHE A 283 7.04 21.90 25.02
N VAL A 284 7.83 20.96 24.50
CA VAL A 284 7.45 20.14 23.34
C VAL A 284 6.21 19.31 23.71
N ALA A 285 5.37 18.89 22.75
CA ALA A 285 4.30 17.93 23.00
C ALA A 285 4.86 16.54 23.35
N ILE A 286 5.42 16.41 24.55
CA ILE A 286 6.16 15.24 25.04
C ILE A 286 5.28 14.25 25.78
N HIS A 287 4.08 14.67 26.21
CA HIS A 287 3.12 13.84 26.91
C HIS A 287 1.75 13.92 26.22
N TYR A 288 1.04 12.79 26.20
CA TYR A 288 -0.33 12.66 25.67
C TYR A 288 -0.52 13.14 24.23
N CYS A 289 0.56 13.32 23.47
CA CYS A 289 0.51 14.02 22.17
C CYS A 289 -0.13 15.43 22.26
N ARG A 290 0.10 16.18 23.34
CA ARG A 290 -0.52 17.50 23.59
C ARG A 290 0.51 18.58 23.95
N CYS A 291 0.23 19.84 23.58
CA CYS A 291 1.05 20.99 23.94
C CYS A 291 0.79 21.46 25.38
N ASN A 292 1.68 22.33 25.90
CA ASN A 292 1.47 23.11 27.13
C ASN A 292 1.13 22.27 28.38
N ASN A 293 1.69 21.05 28.48
CA ASN A 293 1.40 20.11 29.55
C ASN A 293 -0.10 19.82 29.75
N ASP A 294 -0.90 19.94 28.68
CA ASP A 294 -2.32 19.60 28.65
C ASP A 294 -2.49 18.08 28.79
N GLN A 295 -3.46 17.64 29.61
CA GLN A 295 -3.65 16.23 29.94
C GLN A 295 -5.12 15.83 29.87
N PRO A 296 -5.43 14.57 29.52
CA PRO A 296 -6.79 14.06 29.60
C PRO A 296 -7.41 14.31 30.98
N ASN A 297 -8.64 14.80 31.01
CA ASN A 297 -9.41 15.13 32.23
C ASN A 297 -8.92 16.34 33.05
N ALA A 298 -7.82 16.99 32.65
CA ALA A 298 -7.31 18.23 33.22
C ALA A 298 -6.94 19.20 32.08
N ASP A 299 -7.93 19.49 31.24
CA ASP A 299 -7.73 20.18 29.96
C ASP A 299 -7.37 21.67 30.17
N ASN A 300 -6.26 22.11 29.58
CA ASN A 300 -5.87 23.51 29.49
C ASN A 300 -6.71 24.23 28.41
N PRO A 301 -7.39 25.34 28.74
CA PRO A 301 -8.17 26.10 27.77
C PRO A 301 -7.32 26.62 26.60
N ASN A 302 -7.91 26.67 25.39
CA ASN A 302 -7.29 27.26 24.19
C ASN A 302 -5.91 26.68 23.80
N THR A 303 -5.65 25.41 24.13
CA THR A 303 -4.43 24.71 23.69
C THR A 303 -4.62 24.20 22.25
N ASP A 304 -3.81 24.71 21.33
CA ASP A 304 -3.81 24.25 19.93
C ASP A 304 -3.21 22.82 19.82
N PRO A 305 -3.73 21.96 18.93
CA PRO A 305 -3.11 20.68 18.61
C PRO A 305 -1.65 20.85 18.15
N PRO A 306 -0.73 19.93 18.50
CA PRO A 306 0.65 19.99 18.02
C PRO A 306 0.79 19.65 16.53
N THR A 307 -0.26 19.15 15.89
CA THR A 307 -0.26 18.78 14.47
C THR A 307 -0.97 19.81 13.60
N TYR A 308 -0.53 19.92 12.35
CA TYR A 308 -1.13 20.75 11.32
C TYR A 308 -1.45 19.93 10.05
N PHE A 309 -1.49 18.61 10.18
CA PHE A 309 -1.84 17.71 9.09
C PHE A 309 -3.25 17.97 8.54
N ASP A 310 -4.19 18.46 9.35
CA ASP A 310 -5.52 18.87 8.89
C ASP A 310 -5.49 20.10 7.94
N TYR A 311 -4.35 20.78 7.81
CA TYR A 311 -4.12 21.84 6.80
C TYR A 311 -3.21 21.38 5.64
N VAL A 312 -2.90 20.08 5.57
CA VAL A 312 -2.23 19.45 4.42
C VAL A 312 -3.30 18.82 3.52
N PRO A 313 -3.29 18.96 2.19
CA PRO A 313 -4.22 18.28 1.29
C PRO A 313 -4.22 16.76 1.47
N GLN A 314 -5.40 16.14 1.52
CA GLN A 314 -5.56 14.72 1.90
C GLN A 314 -4.70 13.76 1.09
N TYR A 315 -4.68 13.94 -0.23
CA TYR A 315 -3.91 13.10 -1.14
C TYR A 315 -2.42 13.07 -0.77
N LEU A 316 -1.83 14.21 -0.40
CA LEU A 316 -0.41 14.29 -0.04
C LEU A 316 -0.13 13.52 1.26
N ARG A 317 -1.01 13.63 2.26
CA ARG A 317 -0.90 12.85 3.51
C ARG A 317 -0.99 11.35 3.25
N TRP A 318 -1.92 10.94 2.40
CA TRP A 318 -2.06 9.53 2.01
C TRP A 318 -0.85 9.02 1.23
N PHE A 319 -0.23 9.84 0.39
CA PHE A 319 0.97 9.45 -0.35
C PHE A 319 2.18 9.29 0.58
N GLU A 320 2.34 10.18 1.57
CA GLU A 320 3.36 10.05 2.60
C GLU A 320 3.12 8.82 3.51
N GLU A 321 1.90 8.59 3.99
CA GLU A 321 1.55 7.40 4.77
C GLU A 321 1.76 6.10 3.96
N TRP A 322 1.42 6.12 2.66
CA TRP A 322 1.66 5.01 1.76
C TRP A 322 3.17 4.71 1.62
N ALA A 323 4.01 5.74 1.54
CA ALA A 323 5.45 5.56 1.40
C ALA A 323 6.07 4.93 2.66
N GLU A 324 5.67 5.40 3.85
CA GLU A 324 6.12 4.79 5.11
C GLU A 324 5.66 3.32 5.23
N ASP A 325 4.39 3.01 4.93
CA ASP A 325 3.86 1.63 4.96
C ASP A 325 4.57 0.74 3.93
N PHE A 326 4.81 1.26 2.73
CA PHE A 326 5.59 0.59 1.69
C PHE A 326 6.99 0.22 2.20
N CYS A 327 7.72 1.17 2.80
CA CYS A 327 9.08 0.95 3.25
C CYS A 327 9.16 -0.08 4.39
N ARG A 328 8.26 -0.02 5.38
CA ARG A 328 8.16 -1.03 6.46
C ARG A 328 7.89 -2.44 5.92
N LYS A 329 6.95 -2.55 4.98
CA LYS A 329 6.64 -3.83 4.32
C LYS A 329 7.78 -4.30 3.43
N LYS A 330 8.46 -3.40 2.71
CA LYS A 330 9.63 -3.72 1.87
C LYS A 330 10.73 -4.36 2.72
N LYS A 331 11.06 -3.76 3.87
CA LYS A 331 12.04 -4.33 4.83
C LYS A 331 11.67 -5.76 5.20
N LYS A 332 10.44 -5.96 5.69
CA LYS A 332 9.92 -7.28 6.08
C LYS A 332 10.01 -8.30 4.95
N TYR A 333 9.59 -7.96 3.74
CA TYR A 333 9.70 -8.86 2.61
C TYR A 333 11.14 -9.18 2.24
N VAL A 334 12.03 -8.18 2.24
CA VAL A 334 13.46 -8.35 1.98
C VAL A 334 14.09 -9.31 2.98
N ASP A 335 13.78 -9.16 4.28
CA ASP A 335 14.26 -10.06 5.32
C ASP A 335 13.78 -11.50 5.08
N ILE A 336 12.48 -11.68 4.75
CA ILE A 336 11.91 -12.99 4.44
C ILE A 336 12.63 -13.64 3.26
N VAL A 337 12.76 -12.94 2.12
CA VAL A 337 13.39 -13.54 0.93
C VAL A 337 14.88 -13.81 1.19
N LYS A 338 15.59 -12.94 1.92
CA LYS A 338 16.97 -13.16 2.32
C LYS A 338 17.11 -14.46 3.11
N THR A 339 16.33 -14.62 4.18
CA THR A 339 16.36 -15.81 5.04
C THR A 339 16.07 -17.10 4.27
N TYR A 340 15.10 -17.09 3.35
CA TYR A 340 14.73 -18.31 2.63
C TYR A 340 15.57 -18.59 1.38
N CYS A 341 16.29 -17.59 0.86
CA CYS A 341 17.05 -17.72 -0.39
C CYS A 341 18.57 -17.74 -0.21
N ARG A 342 19.13 -17.25 0.91
CA ARG A 342 20.58 -17.20 1.16
C ARG A 342 20.89 -17.65 2.59
N ASP A 343 21.84 -18.58 2.75
CA ASP A 343 22.38 -19.00 4.04
C ASP A 343 23.82 -19.47 3.83
N GLU A 344 24.80 -18.63 4.16
CA GLU A 344 26.23 -18.93 3.92
C GLU A 344 26.72 -20.10 4.78
N THR A 345 26.19 -20.25 6.00
CA THR A 345 26.58 -21.34 6.91
C THR A 345 26.19 -22.71 6.38
N LYS A 346 25.08 -22.77 5.63
CA LYS A 346 24.57 -23.99 4.99
C LYS A 346 24.92 -24.10 3.51
N GLY A 347 25.82 -23.25 3.01
CA GLY A 347 26.19 -23.28 1.59
C GLY A 347 25.01 -23.04 0.66
N LYS A 348 24.03 -22.22 1.06
CA LYS A 348 22.75 -22.06 0.36
C LYS A 348 22.73 -20.80 -0.50
N TYR A 349 22.50 -21.01 -1.79
CA TYR A 349 22.23 -19.96 -2.76
C TYR A 349 21.10 -20.38 -3.69
N CYS A 350 19.90 -19.85 -3.48
CA CYS A 350 18.71 -20.24 -4.24
C CYS A 350 18.27 -19.20 -5.27
N SER A 351 17.64 -19.65 -6.34
CA SER A 351 16.93 -18.77 -7.27
C SER A 351 15.47 -18.59 -6.90
N LEU A 352 14.84 -17.57 -7.50
CA LEU A 352 13.39 -17.34 -7.39
C LEU A 352 12.55 -18.53 -7.86
N ASN A 353 13.09 -19.38 -8.74
CA ASN A 353 12.44 -20.58 -9.28
C ASN A 353 12.64 -21.81 -8.40
N GLY A 354 13.27 -21.64 -7.24
CA GLY A 354 13.50 -22.72 -6.28
C GLY A 354 14.65 -23.64 -6.63
N TYR A 355 15.55 -23.21 -7.53
CA TYR A 355 16.77 -23.96 -7.85
C TYR A 355 17.91 -23.61 -6.91
N ASP A 356 18.70 -24.62 -6.53
CA ASP A 356 19.98 -24.46 -5.87
C ASP A 356 21.04 -24.08 -6.91
N CYS A 357 21.46 -22.82 -6.88
CA CYS A 357 22.40 -22.27 -7.84
C CYS A 357 23.84 -22.74 -7.61
N THR A 358 24.12 -23.43 -6.50
CA THR A 358 25.45 -24.03 -6.28
C THR A 358 25.66 -25.30 -7.10
N LYS A 359 24.55 -26.00 -7.41
CA LYS A 359 24.53 -27.26 -8.19
C LYS A 359 23.85 -27.12 -9.56
N THR A 360 23.10 -26.04 -9.79
CA THR A 360 22.42 -25.75 -11.06
C THR A 360 23.36 -25.07 -12.05
N LYS A 361 23.41 -25.58 -13.28
CA LYS A 361 24.15 -25.01 -14.43
C LYS A 361 23.20 -24.87 -15.62
N LEU A 362 22.70 -23.66 -15.82
CA LEU A 362 21.72 -23.37 -16.88
C LEU A 362 22.33 -23.53 -18.27
N ALA A 363 23.63 -23.25 -18.42
CA ALA A 363 24.38 -23.35 -19.67
C ALA A 363 24.24 -24.70 -20.38
N ILE A 364 24.13 -25.78 -19.60
CA ILE A 364 24.03 -27.16 -20.07
C ILE A 364 22.69 -27.80 -19.70
N GLY A 365 21.74 -27.02 -19.20
CA GLY A 365 20.43 -27.55 -18.83
C GLY A 365 20.42 -28.46 -17.60
N LYS A 366 21.41 -28.36 -16.71
CA LYS A 366 21.48 -29.13 -15.45
C LYS A 366 20.77 -28.37 -14.33
N TYR A 367 19.54 -28.77 -13.95
CA TYR A 367 18.74 -28.05 -12.94
C TYR A 367 18.55 -28.85 -11.65
N ARG A 368 18.77 -28.21 -10.48
CA ARG A 368 18.68 -28.84 -9.15
C ARG A 368 17.85 -27.99 -8.19
N MET A 369 17.01 -28.60 -7.36
CA MET A 369 16.12 -27.89 -6.43
C MET A 369 16.49 -28.03 -4.94
N GLY A 370 17.55 -28.78 -4.62
CA GLY A 370 17.99 -29.11 -3.27
C GLY A 370 18.21 -27.92 -2.31
N ASN A 371 18.77 -28.20 -1.13
CA ASN A 371 19.06 -27.17 -0.12
C ASN A 371 17.83 -26.33 0.31
N GLN A 372 16.64 -26.96 0.26
CA GLN A 372 15.34 -26.36 0.55
C GLN A 372 15.05 -25.10 -0.29
N CYS A 373 15.57 -25.01 -1.51
CA CYS A 373 15.38 -23.82 -2.36
C CYS A 373 13.93 -23.61 -2.79
N THR A 374 13.06 -24.62 -2.74
CA THR A 374 11.61 -24.45 -2.89
C THR A 374 11.02 -23.43 -1.89
N LYS A 375 11.60 -23.26 -0.70
CA LYS A 375 11.18 -22.20 0.25
C LYS A 375 11.47 -20.81 -0.29
N CYS A 376 12.56 -20.63 -1.03
CA CYS A 376 12.88 -19.37 -1.70
C CYS A 376 11.82 -19.03 -2.76
N PHE A 377 11.40 -20.02 -3.56
CA PHE A 377 10.31 -19.84 -4.53
C PHE A 377 9.02 -19.32 -3.89
N PHE A 378 8.59 -19.93 -2.79
CA PHE A 378 7.39 -19.48 -2.07
C PHE A 378 7.56 -18.14 -1.33
N ALA A 379 8.79 -17.72 -1.03
CA ALA A 379 9.07 -16.40 -0.48
C ALA A 379 9.08 -15.32 -1.58
N CYS A 380 9.71 -15.60 -2.72
CA CYS A 380 9.86 -14.65 -3.83
C CYS A 380 8.54 -14.41 -4.57
N TYR A 381 7.74 -15.45 -4.85
CA TYR A 381 6.48 -15.31 -5.58
C TYR A 381 5.51 -14.26 -5.01
N PRO A 382 5.13 -14.27 -3.71
CA PRO A 382 4.27 -13.23 -3.15
C PRO A 382 4.95 -11.86 -3.10
N TYR A 383 6.26 -11.81 -2.90
CA TYR A 383 7.02 -10.56 -2.89
C TYR A 383 7.00 -9.85 -4.25
N GLU A 384 7.27 -10.58 -5.34
CA GLU A 384 7.23 -10.03 -6.71
C GLU A 384 5.85 -9.46 -7.06
N LYS A 385 4.79 -10.18 -6.68
CA LYS A 385 3.41 -9.73 -6.87
C LYS A 385 3.07 -8.50 -6.03
N TRP A 386 3.58 -8.44 -4.80
CA TRP A 386 3.39 -7.29 -3.94
C TRP A 386 4.11 -6.07 -4.50
N ILE A 387 5.39 -6.19 -4.89
CA ILE A 387 6.19 -5.05 -5.38
C ILE A 387 5.66 -4.47 -6.70
N GLU A 388 5.17 -5.33 -7.62
CA GLU A 388 4.51 -4.89 -8.86
C GLU A 388 3.28 -4.02 -8.56
N LYS A 389 2.42 -4.47 -7.63
CA LYS A 389 1.25 -3.69 -7.20
C LYS A 389 1.66 -2.36 -6.55
N GLN A 390 2.71 -2.35 -5.74
CA GLN A 390 3.20 -1.12 -5.11
C GLN A 390 3.71 -0.12 -6.16
N LYS A 391 4.38 -0.61 -7.22
CA LYS A 391 4.79 0.23 -8.34
C LYS A 391 3.59 0.89 -9.03
N GLU A 392 2.54 0.12 -9.31
CA GLU A 392 1.32 0.70 -9.90
C GLU A 392 0.69 1.78 -9.01
N GLN A 393 0.70 1.60 -7.68
CA GLN A 393 0.19 2.58 -6.73
C GLN A 393 1.07 3.83 -6.69
N PHE A 394 2.39 3.67 -6.71
CA PHE A 394 3.35 4.75 -6.78
C PHE A 394 3.19 5.59 -8.06
N ASP A 395 3.15 4.95 -9.23
CA ASP A 395 3.04 5.65 -10.51
C ASP A 395 1.74 6.49 -10.59
N LYS A 396 0.63 5.98 -10.04
CA LYS A 396 -0.64 6.73 -9.93
C LYS A 396 -0.52 7.98 -9.08
N GLN A 397 0.08 7.85 -7.90
CA GLN A 397 0.25 8.95 -6.96
C GLN A 397 1.25 9.96 -7.53
N LYS A 398 2.41 9.53 -8.04
CA LYS A 398 3.39 10.40 -8.71
C LYS A 398 2.73 11.23 -9.82
N LYS A 399 1.90 10.62 -10.67
CA LYS A 399 1.13 11.34 -11.70
C LYS A 399 0.17 12.37 -11.08
N LYS A 400 -0.57 11.98 -10.04
CA LYS A 400 -1.49 12.89 -9.34
C LYS A 400 -0.77 14.09 -8.74
N TYR A 401 0.43 13.92 -8.17
CA TYR A 401 1.25 15.05 -7.70
C TYR A 401 1.45 16.08 -8.81
N THR A 402 1.93 15.64 -9.97
CA THR A 402 2.14 16.51 -11.14
C THR A 402 0.85 17.22 -11.57
N ASP A 403 -0.29 16.53 -11.53
CA ASP A 403 -1.57 17.12 -11.93
C ASP A 403 -2.08 18.15 -10.91
N GLU A 404 -1.96 17.90 -9.59
CA GLU A 404 -2.31 18.90 -8.58
C GLU A 404 -1.42 20.15 -8.68
N MET A 405 -0.10 19.97 -8.87
CA MET A 405 0.82 21.09 -9.04
C MET A 405 0.47 21.96 -10.26
N LYS A 406 0.02 21.35 -11.36
CA LYS A 406 -0.44 22.07 -12.56
C LYS A 406 -1.73 22.85 -12.30
N LYS A 407 -2.71 22.28 -11.58
CA LYS A 407 -3.98 22.96 -11.28
C LYS A 407 -3.77 24.30 -10.60
N TYR A 408 -2.77 24.37 -9.73
CA TYR A 408 -2.47 25.60 -8.99
C TYR A 408 -1.44 26.50 -9.68
N LYS A 409 -0.80 26.10 -10.78
CA LYS A 409 0.31 26.84 -11.43
C LYS A 409 -0.09 28.21 -12.03
N ASN A 410 -1.36 28.39 -12.39
CA ASN A 410 -1.86 29.62 -13.01
C ASN A 410 -2.85 30.32 -12.06
N GLY A 411 -2.41 31.40 -11.41
CA GLY A 411 -3.24 32.29 -10.59
C GLY A 411 -4.24 33.14 -11.39
N GLY A 412 -4.87 32.58 -12.43
CA GLY A 412 -5.83 33.28 -13.28
C GLY A 412 -6.66 32.30 -14.09
N GLY A 413 -7.94 32.61 -14.29
CA GLY A 413 -8.86 31.86 -15.13
C GLY A 413 -8.24 31.51 -16.47
N GLY A 414 -7.85 30.25 -16.63
CA GLY A 414 -7.25 29.72 -17.84
C GLY A 414 -8.10 28.57 -18.35
N SER A 415 -8.89 28.86 -19.38
CA SER A 415 -9.65 27.91 -20.20
C SER A 415 -8.76 26.76 -20.70
N GLY A 416 -8.69 25.68 -19.93
CA GLY A 416 -8.23 24.37 -20.37
C GLY A 416 -9.45 23.48 -20.58
N SER A 417 -9.94 23.40 -21.82
CA SER A 417 -11.02 22.50 -22.22
C SER A 417 -10.72 21.05 -21.83
N ARG A 418 -11.38 20.55 -20.79
CA ARG A 418 -11.89 19.17 -20.66
C ARG A 418 -12.81 19.08 -19.43
N ARG A 419 -14.11 19.18 -19.71
CA ARG A 419 -15.26 18.72 -18.90
C ARG A 419 -15.26 19.13 -17.43
N GLN A 420 -15.71 20.36 -17.20
CA GLN A 420 -16.58 20.68 -16.07
C GLN A 420 -17.66 19.58 -15.95
N ARG A 421 -17.52 18.70 -14.95
CA ARG A 421 -18.66 17.92 -14.48
C ARG A 421 -19.60 18.92 -13.80
N ARG A 422 -20.73 19.13 -14.46
CA ARG A 422 -21.86 19.99 -14.07
C ARG A 422 -22.19 19.86 -12.59
N ALA A 423 -21.75 20.84 -11.81
CA ALA A 423 -22.48 21.42 -10.70
C ALA A 423 -22.11 22.91 -10.74
N ALA A 424 -23.11 23.79 -10.84
CA ALA A 424 -22.93 25.22 -10.95
C ALA A 424 -21.93 25.73 -9.88
N ARG A 425 -20.73 26.12 -10.32
CA ARG A 425 -19.76 26.84 -9.49
C ARG A 425 -19.94 28.33 -9.79
N ASN A 426 -20.87 28.94 -9.08
CA ASN A 426 -20.76 30.34 -8.73
C ASN A 426 -20.25 30.34 -7.30
N GLU A 427 -18.94 30.51 -7.07
CA GLU A 427 -18.34 31.13 -5.86
C GLU A 427 -16.81 30.92 -5.80
N ASN A 428 -16.12 32.03 -5.53
CA ASN A 428 -14.66 32.23 -5.45
C ASN A 428 -14.03 31.70 -4.14
N TYR A 429 -14.53 30.62 -3.53
CA TYR A 429 -13.92 30.11 -2.30
C TYR A 429 -12.72 29.21 -2.60
N GLU A 430 -11.52 29.78 -2.51
CA GLU A 430 -10.26 29.04 -2.57
C GLU A 430 -9.86 28.63 -1.15
N GLY A 431 -10.29 27.42 -0.73
CA GLY A 431 -10.01 26.89 0.60
C GLY A 431 -8.51 26.68 0.89
N TYR A 432 -8.17 26.18 2.09
CA TYR A 432 -6.78 26.07 2.57
C TYR A 432 -5.81 25.35 1.61
N GLU A 433 -6.32 24.44 0.77
CA GLU A 433 -5.51 23.65 -0.17
C GLU A 433 -4.75 24.54 -1.16
N LYS A 434 -5.36 25.61 -1.68
CA LYS A 434 -4.67 26.53 -2.58
C LYS A 434 -3.47 27.16 -1.89
N LYS A 435 -3.67 27.67 -0.66
CA LYS A 435 -2.62 28.28 0.16
C LYS A 435 -1.49 27.27 0.41
N PHE A 436 -1.84 26.01 0.68
CA PHE A 436 -0.85 24.95 0.83
C PHE A 436 -0.03 24.72 -0.43
N TYR A 437 -0.67 24.58 -1.60
CA TYR A 437 0.05 24.38 -2.85
C TYR A 437 0.89 25.59 -3.26
N ASP A 438 0.46 26.81 -2.91
CA ASP A 438 1.25 28.02 -3.13
C ASP A 438 2.53 28.03 -2.30
N GLU A 439 2.47 27.61 -1.03
CA GLU A 439 3.68 27.40 -0.22
C GLU A 439 4.55 26.23 -0.73
N LEU A 440 3.92 25.11 -1.09
CA LEU A 440 4.62 23.90 -1.53
C LEU A 440 5.44 24.16 -2.81
N LYS A 441 4.93 24.96 -3.74
CA LYS A 441 5.62 25.29 -5.01
C LYS A 441 6.99 25.93 -4.82
N GLY A 442 7.24 26.62 -3.70
CA GLY A 442 8.51 27.31 -3.48
C GLY A 442 9.70 26.36 -3.65
N ASN A 443 9.76 25.31 -2.81
CA ASN A 443 10.88 24.37 -2.80
C ASN A 443 10.54 22.99 -3.39
N TYR A 444 9.25 22.70 -3.62
CA TYR A 444 8.77 21.37 -4.01
C TYR A 444 7.90 21.39 -5.27
N SER A 445 8.15 22.36 -6.17
CA SER A 445 7.46 22.40 -7.47
C SER A 445 7.77 21.19 -8.36
N ASP A 446 8.99 20.68 -8.30
CA ASP A 446 9.38 19.39 -8.89
C ASP A 446 8.97 18.25 -7.97
N VAL A 447 8.30 17.25 -8.54
CA VAL A 447 7.96 16.01 -7.83
C VAL A 447 9.19 15.33 -7.27
N ASN A 448 10.34 15.42 -7.93
CA ASN A 448 11.57 14.77 -7.46
C ASN A 448 12.04 15.32 -6.11
N ALA A 449 11.92 16.63 -5.87
CA ALA A 449 12.28 17.24 -4.58
C ALA A 449 11.39 16.70 -3.44
N PHE A 450 10.10 16.47 -3.71
CA PHE A 450 9.20 15.81 -2.77
C PHE A 450 9.56 14.34 -2.57
N LEU A 451 9.85 13.59 -3.64
CA LEU A 451 10.21 12.17 -3.57
C LEU A 451 11.53 11.94 -2.79
N GLU A 452 12.47 12.87 -2.85
CA GLU A 452 13.67 12.85 -2.00
C GLU A 452 13.33 12.96 -0.52
N LYS A 453 12.33 13.76 -0.15
CA LYS A 453 11.88 13.85 1.26
C LYS A 453 11.21 12.56 1.72
N LEU A 454 10.48 11.86 0.84
CA LEU A 454 9.96 10.51 1.13
C LEU A 454 11.08 9.50 1.38
N ASN A 455 12.19 9.58 0.62
CA ASN A 455 13.36 8.70 0.84
C ASN A 455 13.99 8.91 2.23
N LYS A 456 13.90 10.12 2.79
CA LYS A 456 14.48 10.48 4.10
C LYS A 456 13.65 10.00 5.29
N GLU A 457 12.44 9.48 5.07
CA GLU A 457 11.61 8.91 6.14
C GLU A 457 12.33 7.77 6.85
N LYS A 458 12.26 7.72 8.19
CA LYS A 458 12.96 6.70 9.01
C LYS A 458 12.62 5.26 8.58
N ALA A 459 11.37 5.00 8.23
CA ALA A 459 10.92 3.71 7.69
C ALA A 459 11.67 3.31 6.41
N CYS A 460 11.96 4.29 5.55
CA CYS A 460 12.58 4.10 4.24
C CYS A 460 14.09 3.97 4.33
N THR A 461 14.74 4.76 5.18
CA THR A 461 16.19 4.63 5.43
C THR A 461 16.54 3.34 6.17
N ALA A 462 15.60 2.76 6.93
CA ALA A 462 15.76 1.46 7.57
C ALA A 462 15.80 0.27 6.59
N VAL A 463 15.48 0.47 5.31
CA VAL A 463 15.65 -0.53 4.24
C VAL A 463 17.09 -0.43 3.72
N ASP A 464 18.03 -0.96 4.50
CA ASP A 464 19.46 -0.95 4.18
C ASP A 464 19.96 -2.36 3.82
N ASP A 465 19.56 -2.83 2.64
CA ASP A 465 20.08 -4.06 2.05
C ASP A 465 20.31 -3.85 0.54
N ASP A 466 21.58 -3.87 0.13
CA ASP A 466 22.02 -3.65 -1.25
C ASP A 466 21.49 -4.72 -2.22
N LYS A 467 21.28 -5.94 -1.73
CA LYS A 467 20.70 -7.06 -2.49
C LYS A 467 19.16 -7.06 -2.42
N GLY A 468 18.56 -6.52 -1.36
CA GLY A 468 17.13 -6.31 -1.20
C GLY A 468 16.57 -5.17 -2.06
N GLY A 469 17.45 -4.23 -2.41
CA GLY A 469 17.15 -3.01 -3.15
C GLY A 469 16.94 -1.83 -2.21
N LYS A 470 17.69 -0.74 -2.44
CA LYS A 470 17.59 0.51 -1.68
C LYS A 470 16.36 1.32 -2.09
N ILE A 471 15.83 2.10 -1.15
CA ILE A 471 14.72 3.01 -1.41
C ILE A 471 15.24 4.28 -2.06
N ASP A 472 14.78 4.51 -3.28
CA ASP A 472 14.93 5.76 -4.01
C ASP A 472 13.70 5.99 -4.91
N PHE A 473 12.73 6.75 -4.41
CA PHE A 473 11.52 7.10 -5.16
C PHE A 473 11.81 8.10 -6.30
N LYS A 474 12.86 8.91 -6.20
CA LYS A 474 13.21 9.91 -7.22
C LYS A 474 13.67 9.22 -8.50
N ASN A 475 14.59 8.28 -8.39
CA ASN A 475 15.20 7.58 -9.53
C ASN A 475 14.37 6.38 -10.05
N VAL A 476 13.05 6.44 -9.90
CA VAL A 476 12.12 5.46 -10.50
C VAL A 476 11.81 5.90 -11.94
N HIS A 477 12.46 5.26 -12.91
CA HIS A 477 12.17 5.47 -14.32
C HIS A 477 10.85 4.79 -14.73
N GLY A 478 10.08 5.45 -15.60
CA GLY A 478 8.88 4.88 -16.19
C GLY A 478 9.23 3.88 -17.27
N GLY A 479 8.95 2.60 -17.04
CA GLY A 479 8.97 1.61 -18.12
C GLY A 479 7.82 1.89 -19.11
N THR A 480 8.11 1.81 -20.41
CA THR A 480 7.09 1.70 -21.45
C THR A 480 6.29 0.41 -21.24
N SER A 481 5.03 0.43 -21.65
CA SER A 481 3.98 -0.54 -21.30
C SER A 481 4.19 -2.00 -21.74
N ASP A 482 5.35 -2.38 -22.27
CA ASP A 482 5.54 -3.68 -22.93
C ASP A 482 6.67 -4.54 -22.35
N THR A 483 7.37 -4.10 -21.31
CA THR A 483 8.33 -4.95 -20.58
C THR A 483 8.05 -4.96 -19.08
N SER A 484 7.72 -6.13 -18.56
CA SER A 484 7.63 -6.41 -17.13
C SER A 484 9.01 -6.20 -16.49
N GLY A 485 9.22 -5.04 -15.89
CA GLY A 485 10.28 -4.79 -14.92
C GLY A 485 11.70 -4.75 -15.50
N THR A 486 12.13 -3.58 -15.95
CA THR A 486 13.55 -3.22 -15.95
C THR A 486 13.72 -1.81 -15.40
N ASN A 487 13.62 -1.69 -14.08
CA ASN A 487 14.47 -0.71 -13.41
C ASN A 487 15.91 -1.20 -13.53
N VAL A 488 16.87 -0.28 -13.58
CA VAL A 488 18.30 -0.63 -13.53
C VAL A 488 18.55 -1.44 -12.24
N GLU A 489 19.23 -2.58 -12.36
CA GLU A 489 19.57 -3.50 -11.24
C GLU A 489 20.23 -2.77 -10.06
N SER A 490 20.88 -1.64 -10.33
CA SER A 490 21.57 -0.78 -9.37
C SER A 490 20.69 0.27 -8.66
N GLN A 491 19.40 0.44 -9.00
CA GLN A 491 18.60 1.61 -8.53
C GLN A 491 17.17 1.32 -8.04
N GLY A 492 16.68 0.09 -8.03
CA GLY A 492 15.23 -0.10 -8.00
C GLY A 492 14.54 -0.27 -6.64
N THR A 493 13.92 0.80 -6.13
CA THR A 493 12.84 0.76 -5.11
C THR A 493 11.83 -0.36 -5.38
N PHE A 494 11.41 -0.47 -6.65
CA PHE A 494 10.44 -1.45 -7.15
C PHE A 494 11.07 -2.60 -7.95
N TYR A 495 12.40 -2.75 -7.95
CA TYR A 495 13.05 -3.87 -8.62
C TYR A 495 12.95 -5.14 -7.80
N ARG A 496 13.02 -6.28 -8.49
CA ARG A 496 13.08 -7.61 -7.86
C ARG A 496 14.39 -7.70 -7.06
N SER A 497 14.30 -8.14 -5.81
CA SER A 497 15.50 -8.33 -4.99
C SER A 497 16.50 -9.25 -5.69
N LYS A 498 17.80 -9.00 -5.55
CA LYS A 498 18.88 -9.89 -5.99
C LYS A 498 18.78 -11.29 -5.37
N TYR A 499 18.13 -11.42 -4.21
CA TYR A 499 17.82 -12.71 -3.61
C TYR A 499 16.82 -13.54 -4.45
N CYS A 500 15.94 -12.86 -5.17
CA CYS A 500 14.91 -13.40 -6.04
C CYS A 500 15.28 -13.26 -7.52
N GLN A 501 16.54 -13.52 -7.88
CA GLN A 501 16.98 -13.60 -9.27
C GLN A 501 17.08 -15.06 -9.72
N PRO A 502 17.03 -15.34 -11.04
CA PRO A 502 17.36 -16.65 -11.58
C PRO A 502 18.80 -17.04 -11.20
N CYS A 503 19.13 -18.32 -11.28
CA CYS A 503 20.54 -18.72 -11.14
C CYS A 503 21.36 -18.10 -12.28
N PRO A 504 22.61 -17.70 -12.03
CA PRO A 504 23.53 -17.35 -13.11
C PRO A 504 23.73 -18.52 -14.07
N HIS A 505 24.16 -18.19 -15.30
CA HIS A 505 24.25 -19.16 -16.40
C HIS A 505 25.09 -20.39 -16.05
N CYS A 506 26.22 -20.18 -15.37
CA CYS A 506 27.14 -21.22 -14.90
C CYS A 506 26.96 -21.62 -13.42
N GLY A 507 25.96 -21.06 -12.73
CA GLY A 507 25.76 -21.25 -11.29
C GLY A 507 26.73 -20.43 -10.42
N MET A 508 26.72 -20.72 -9.13
CA MET A 508 27.48 -20.03 -8.08
C MET A 508 28.52 -20.96 -7.46
N LYS A 509 29.64 -20.39 -7.00
CA LYS A 509 30.59 -21.07 -6.12
C LYS A 509 30.94 -20.19 -4.92
N ARG A 510 31.41 -20.82 -3.84
CA ARG A 510 31.92 -20.10 -2.69
C ARG A 510 33.28 -19.50 -3.05
N LYS A 511 33.53 -18.26 -2.65
CA LYS A 511 34.85 -17.65 -2.81
C LYS A 511 35.88 -18.39 -1.98
N SER A 512 37.11 -18.47 -2.49
CA SER A 512 38.23 -19.16 -1.83
C SER A 512 38.61 -18.55 -0.47
N ASP A 513 38.39 -17.23 -0.30
CA ASP A 513 38.61 -16.49 0.93
C ASP A 513 37.47 -16.66 1.96
N GLY A 514 36.41 -17.39 1.60
CA GLY A 514 35.23 -17.62 2.44
C GLY A 514 34.28 -16.41 2.55
N SER A 515 34.54 -15.29 1.86
CA SER A 515 33.82 -14.01 2.00
C SER A 515 32.45 -13.94 1.28
N GLY A 516 31.92 -15.09 0.87
CA GLY A 516 30.59 -15.21 0.26
C GLY A 516 30.63 -15.98 -1.06
N TRP A 517 29.84 -15.53 -2.03
CA TRP A 517 29.59 -16.22 -3.30
C TRP A 517 30.10 -15.42 -4.49
N GLU A 518 30.54 -16.12 -5.53
CA GLU A 518 30.86 -15.57 -6.84
C GLU A 518 30.26 -16.45 -7.95
N GLU A 519 29.97 -15.84 -9.10
CA GLU A 519 29.50 -16.57 -10.26
C GLU A 519 30.63 -17.46 -10.79
N ARG A 520 30.31 -18.70 -11.18
CA ARG A 520 31.26 -19.55 -11.88
C ARG A 520 31.57 -18.93 -13.26
N LYS A 521 32.83 -18.89 -13.65
CA LYS A 521 33.24 -18.34 -14.95
C LYS A 521 32.97 -19.37 -16.04
N GLU A 522 32.82 -18.92 -17.29
CA GLU A 522 32.57 -19.84 -18.42
C GLU A 522 33.70 -20.88 -18.61
N ASN A 523 34.94 -20.52 -18.25
CA ASN A 523 36.11 -21.39 -18.29
C ASN A 523 36.23 -22.37 -17.10
N ASP A 524 35.35 -22.28 -16.10
CA ASP A 524 35.30 -23.22 -14.95
C ASP A 524 34.49 -24.49 -15.32
N ASN A 525 34.77 -25.09 -16.49
CA ASN A 525 34.03 -26.25 -17.03
C ASN A 525 32.50 -26.04 -17.10
N CYS A 526 32.04 -24.79 -17.31
CA CYS A 526 30.61 -24.46 -17.29
C CYS A 526 29.79 -25.18 -18.37
N LYS A 527 30.38 -25.38 -19.56
CA LYS A 527 29.72 -25.95 -20.75
C LYS A 527 30.14 -27.38 -21.10
N ASN A 528 31.23 -27.88 -20.49
CA ASN A 528 31.88 -29.12 -20.88
C ASN A 528 31.72 -30.19 -19.78
N ILE A 529 30.50 -30.43 -19.32
CA ILE A 529 30.20 -31.46 -18.30
C ILE A 529 29.34 -32.54 -18.90
N ASN A 530 29.62 -33.80 -18.53
CA ASN A 530 28.87 -34.95 -19.02
C ASN A 530 27.42 -34.92 -18.49
N LEU A 531 26.47 -34.80 -19.42
CA LEU A 531 25.05 -35.03 -19.17
C LEU A 531 24.69 -36.51 -19.41
N TYR A 532 23.46 -36.88 -19.05
CA TYR A 532 22.93 -38.22 -19.32
C TYR A 532 22.11 -38.24 -20.61
N LYS A 533 22.16 -39.36 -21.33
CA LYS A 533 21.32 -39.65 -22.49
C LYS A 533 20.74 -41.06 -22.40
N PRO A 534 19.58 -41.34 -23.04
CA PRO A 534 19.04 -42.69 -23.08
C PRO A 534 19.92 -43.65 -23.88
N ILE A 535 20.11 -44.87 -23.38
CA ILE A 535 20.85 -45.94 -24.06
C ILE A 535 20.06 -46.39 -25.30
N ASN A 536 20.71 -46.47 -26.45
CA ASN A 536 20.13 -46.97 -27.71
C ASN A 536 18.76 -46.35 -28.07
N GLY A 537 18.50 -45.11 -27.67
CA GLY A 537 17.21 -44.45 -27.91
C GLY A 537 16.02 -45.11 -27.20
N LYS A 538 16.24 -45.76 -26.04
CA LYS A 538 15.15 -46.29 -25.21
C LYS A 538 14.03 -45.26 -25.04
N ASN A 539 12.78 -45.72 -25.06
CA ASN A 539 11.61 -44.86 -24.85
C ASN A 539 11.34 -44.70 -23.37
N GLY A 540 11.54 -43.49 -22.86
CA GLY A 540 11.19 -43.13 -21.48
C GLY A 540 9.69 -42.95 -21.28
N THR A 541 9.28 -42.83 -20.02
CA THR A 541 7.91 -42.49 -19.65
C THR A 541 7.65 -41.02 -19.95
N THR A 542 6.68 -40.74 -20.83
CA THR A 542 6.28 -39.35 -21.11
C THR A 542 5.35 -38.83 -20.02
N ILE A 543 5.67 -37.67 -19.45
CA ILE A 543 4.88 -36.93 -18.49
C ILE A 543 4.56 -35.55 -19.06
N ASN A 544 3.28 -35.33 -19.37
CA ASN A 544 2.80 -34.05 -19.90
C ASN A 544 2.45 -33.12 -18.73
N PHE A 545 3.36 -32.21 -18.41
CA PHE A 545 3.18 -31.26 -17.31
C PHE A 545 2.55 -29.95 -17.80
N LEU A 546 1.38 -29.59 -17.26
CA LEU A 546 0.77 -28.29 -17.50
C LEU A 546 1.59 -27.17 -16.83
N TYR A 547 2.39 -26.45 -17.62
CA TYR A 547 3.29 -25.44 -17.11
C TYR A 547 2.72 -24.03 -17.26
N SER A 548 2.18 -23.51 -16.17
CA SER A 548 1.56 -22.17 -16.12
C SER A 548 2.54 -21.00 -16.24
N GLY A 549 3.86 -21.22 -16.21
CA GLY A 549 4.86 -20.15 -16.23
C GLY A 549 5.39 -19.79 -14.84
N ASP A 550 6.40 -18.94 -14.78
CA ASP A 550 7.00 -18.48 -13.53
C ASP A 550 6.35 -17.19 -13.02
N GLU A 551 5.90 -16.34 -13.94
CA GLU A 551 5.34 -15.02 -13.64
C GLU A 551 3.81 -15.01 -13.53
N THR A 552 3.25 -14.17 -12.66
CA THR A 552 1.80 -14.09 -12.42
C THR A 552 0.99 -13.79 -13.69
N ASN A 553 1.48 -12.89 -14.55
CA ASN A 553 0.81 -12.53 -15.80
C ASN A 553 0.82 -13.69 -16.80
N GLU A 554 1.91 -14.46 -16.85
CA GLU A 554 2.01 -15.68 -17.65
C GLU A 554 1.05 -16.76 -17.14
N ILE A 555 1.05 -17.01 -15.82
CA ILE A 555 0.14 -17.95 -15.14
C ILE A 555 -1.31 -17.63 -15.47
N GLY A 556 -1.70 -16.35 -15.32
CA GLY A 556 -3.07 -15.94 -15.63
C GLY A 556 -3.46 -16.11 -17.10
N LYS A 557 -2.53 -15.87 -18.02
CA LYS A 557 -2.74 -16.07 -19.46
C LYS A 557 -2.83 -17.55 -19.81
N LYS A 558 -1.91 -18.38 -19.34
CA LYS A 558 -1.85 -19.82 -19.64
C LYS A 558 -3.00 -20.60 -19.01
N LEU A 559 -3.34 -20.34 -17.74
CA LEU A 559 -4.52 -20.96 -17.11
C LEU A 559 -5.82 -20.50 -17.76
N LYS A 560 -5.90 -19.26 -18.25
CA LYS A 560 -7.06 -18.83 -19.05
C LYS A 560 -7.14 -19.60 -20.37
N ALA A 561 -6.03 -19.72 -21.10
CA ALA A 561 -5.98 -20.47 -22.34
C ALA A 561 -6.35 -21.95 -22.14
N PHE A 562 -5.91 -22.56 -21.03
CA PHE A 562 -6.33 -23.89 -20.60
C PHE A 562 -7.86 -23.98 -20.43
N CYS A 563 -8.46 -23.07 -19.65
CA CYS A 563 -9.93 -23.06 -19.48
C CYS A 563 -10.69 -22.86 -20.79
N ASP A 564 -10.20 -21.98 -21.66
CA ASP A 564 -10.84 -21.69 -22.94
C ASP A 564 -10.81 -22.94 -23.86
N GLN A 565 -9.82 -23.83 -23.72
CA GLN A 565 -9.77 -25.12 -24.42
C GLN A 565 -10.81 -26.11 -23.86
N ILE A 566 -10.92 -26.24 -22.53
CA ILE A 566 -11.90 -27.12 -21.89
C ILE A 566 -13.33 -26.71 -22.24
N ASN A 567 -13.62 -25.40 -22.20
CA ASN A 567 -14.96 -24.86 -22.46
C ASN A 567 -15.41 -25.00 -23.93
N ARG A 568 -14.50 -25.23 -24.87
CA ARG A 568 -14.82 -25.46 -26.30
C ARG A 568 -15.25 -26.90 -26.61
N GLY A 569 -15.36 -27.78 -25.62
CA GLY A 569 -15.91 -29.13 -25.79
C GLY A 569 -14.97 -30.10 -26.50
N THR A 570 -13.67 -29.82 -26.59
CA THR A 570 -12.67 -30.83 -26.97
C THR A 570 -12.36 -31.73 -25.78
N THR A 571 -13.36 -32.50 -25.37
CA THR A 571 -13.15 -33.69 -24.56
C THR A 571 -12.57 -34.76 -25.48
N ASN A 572 -11.28 -35.03 -25.30
CA ASN A 572 -10.64 -36.34 -25.52
C ASN A 572 -9.25 -36.26 -24.88
N ALA A 573 -9.23 -36.29 -23.55
CA ALA A 573 -8.05 -36.70 -22.82
C ALA A 573 -7.98 -38.22 -22.88
N ALA A 574 -7.45 -38.76 -23.99
CA ALA A 574 -6.76 -40.05 -24.10
C ALA A 574 -6.47 -40.34 -25.58
N SER A 575 -5.18 -40.49 -25.89
CA SER A 575 -4.62 -41.21 -27.05
C SER A 575 -4.90 -40.69 -28.47
N GLY A 576 -3.82 -40.53 -29.24
CA GLY A 576 -3.86 -40.56 -30.70
C GLY A 576 -3.66 -39.20 -31.36
N GLY A 577 -2.59 -39.09 -32.15
CA GLY A 577 -2.15 -37.88 -32.84
C GLY A 577 -3.21 -37.24 -33.74
N GLY A 578 -3.30 -35.92 -33.66
CA GLY A 578 -4.10 -35.09 -34.55
C GLY A 578 -3.84 -33.60 -34.29
N SER A 579 -3.28 -32.92 -35.29
CA SER A 579 -2.80 -31.53 -35.26
C SER A 579 -3.77 -30.50 -34.68
N LYS A 580 -3.37 -29.82 -33.58
CA LYS A 580 -3.88 -28.50 -33.15
C LYS A 580 -2.73 -27.67 -32.55
N SER A 581 -2.15 -26.81 -33.38
CA SER A 581 -0.89 -26.07 -33.16
C SER A 581 -0.82 -25.12 -31.94
N ASP A 582 -1.89 -24.93 -31.15
CA ASP A 582 -1.90 -24.02 -29.99
C ASP A 582 -2.05 -24.72 -28.62
N SER A 583 -2.42 -26.00 -28.56
CA SER A 583 -2.52 -26.74 -27.29
C SER A 583 -1.17 -27.21 -26.74
N GLN A 584 -0.21 -27.52 -27.63
CA GLN A 584 1.16 -27.92 -27.28
C GLN A 584 2.01 -26.83 -26.61
N LYS A 585 1.54 -25.58 -26.55
CA LYS A 585 2.23 -24.46 -25.90
C LYS A 585 1.99 -24.40 -24.38
N LEU A 586 0.99 -25.12 -23.87
CA LEU A 586 0.63 -25.12 -22.44
C LEU A 586 1.35 -26.22 -21.65
N TYR A 587 1.80 -27.27 -22.33
CA TYR A 587 2.41 -28.44 -21.71
C TYR A 587 3.92 -28.51 -21.98
N GLN A 588 4.65 -29.00 -20.99
CA GLN A 588 6.02 -29.46 -21.12
C GLN A 588 6.02 -30.99 -21.20
N ASP A 589 6.60 -31.52 -22.27
CA ASP A 589 6.59 -32.94 -22.59
C ASP A 589 7.87 -33.57 -22.03
N TRP A 590 7.88 -33.86 -20.72
CA TRP A 590 9.04 -34.46 -20.05
C TRP A 590 9.12 -35.95 -20.34
N LYS A 591 10.32 -36.47 -20.60
CA LYS A 591 10.57 -37.92 -20.71
C LYS A 591 11.44 -38.37 -19.55
N CYS A 592 10.94 -39.29 -18.73
CA CYS A 592 11.63 -39.82 -17.56
C CYS A 592 12.11 -41.26 -17.78
N TYR A 593 13.32 -41.55 -17.31
CA TYR A 593 14.05 -42.78 -17.55
C TYR A 593 14.58 -43.34 -16.23
N GLN A 594 14.57 -44.66 -16.07
CA GLN A 594 15.26 -45.30 -14.96
C GLN A 594 16.78 -45.18 -15.14
N PHE A 595 17.54 -45.30 -14.06
CA PHE A 595 19.01 -45.19 -14.12
C PHE A 595 19.64 -46.19 -15.09
N GLU A 596 19.12 -47.41 -15.15
CA GLU A 596 19.59 -48.48 -16.06
C GLU A 596 19.32 -48.21 -17.55
N ASP A 597 18.46 -47.22 -17.86
CA ASP A 597 18.16 -46.80 -19.23
C ASP A 597 19.05 -45.65 -19.70
N LEU A 598 19.95 -45.15 -18.85
CA LEU A 598 20.73 -43.94 -19.06
C LEU A 598 22.22 -44.26 -19.13
N GLN A 599 22.94 -43.53 -20.00
CA GLN A 599 24.39 -43.50 -20.06
C GLN A 599 24.89 -42.05 -20.07
N LYS A 600 26.12 -41.81 -19.63
CA LYS A 600 26.75 -40.50 -19.79
C LYS A 600 27.00 -40.23 -21.28
N ASP A 601 26.77 -38.99 -21.72
CA ASP A 601 26.84 -38.61 -23.13
C ASP A 601 28.28 -38.74 -23.68
N GLY A 602 29.29 -38.54 -22.83
CA GLY A 602 30.68 -39.00 -23.01
C GLY A 602 31.46 -38.33 -24.15
N GLN A 603 30.85 -37.46 -24.94
CA GLN A 603 31.52 -36.66 -25.97
C GLN A 603 32.01 -35.35 -25.33
N ASP A 604 33.33 -35.25 -25.11
CA ASP A 604 34.09 -34.06 -24.70
C ASP A 604 33.83 -33.43 -23.31
N GLY A 605 33.10 -34.11 -22.41
CA GLY A 605 32.83 -33.62 -21.06
C GLY A 605 33.86 -34.04 -19.99
N VAL A 606 34.24 -33.12 -19.11
CA VAL A 606 35.01 -33.37 -17.88
C VAL A 606 34.08 -33.61 -16.69
N GLU A 607 34.56 -34.39 -15.70
CA GLU A 607 33.82 -34.59 -14.45
C GLU A 607 33.77 -33.29 -13.64
N ASP A 608 32.56 -32.90 -13.27
CA ASP A 608 32.28 -31.78 -12.38
C ASP A 608 32.65 -32.13 -10.94
N GLU A 609 32.91 -31.12 -10.10
CA GLU A 609 33.25 -31.29 -8.68
C GLU A 609 32.19 -32.09 -7.91
N ASP A 610 30.95 -32.07 -8.41
CA ASP A 610 29.77 -32.69 -7.79
C ASP A 610 29.24 -33.90 -8.57
N ASP A 611 29.93 -34.39 -9.60
CA ASP A 611 29.39 -35.44 -10.48
C ASP A 611 29.28 -36.80 -9.78
N GLY A 612 30.19 -37.13 -8.85
CA GLY A 612 30.07 -38.35 -8.05
C GLY A 612 28.84 -38.34 -7.13
N GLU A 613 28.51 -37.19 -6.54
CA GLU A 613 27.27 -37.00 -5.78
C GLU A 613 26.05 -37.11 -6.71
N TYR A 614 26.14 -36.50 -7.90
CA TYR A 614 25.06 -36.48 -8.86
C TYR A 614 24.72 -37.86 -9.43
N ASP A 615 25.70 -38.70 -9.75
CA ASP A 615 25.46 -40.07 -10.21
C ASP A 615 24.72 -40.90 -9.16
N GLY A 616 25.09 -40.73 -7.88
CA GLY A 616 24.38 -41.29 -6.75
C GLY A 616 22.94 -40.78 -6.67
N LEU A 617 22.72 -39.48 -6.89
CA LEU A 617 21.38 -38.90 -6.92
C LEU A 617 20.54 -39.47 -8.07
N VAL A 618 21.05 -39.57 -9.30
CA VAL A 618 20.27 -40.14 -10.43
C VAL A 618 19.87 -41.59 -10.12
N ARG A 619 20.80 -42.39 -9.60
CA ARG A 619 20.54 -43.78 -9.22
C ARG A 619 19.49 -43.91 -8.11
N ASN A 620 19.62 -43.12 -7.06
CA ASN A 620 18.81 -43.27 -5.84
C ASN A 620 17.50 -42.47 -5.87
N SER A 621 17.34 -41.55 -6.82
CA SER A 621 16.18 -40.64 -6.90
C SER A 621 15.14 -41.06 -7.94
N GLY A 622 15.15 -42.32 -8.37
CA GLY A 622 14.21 -42.85 -9.37
C GLY A 622 14.55 -42.48 -10.82
N GLY A 623 15.81 -42.17 -11.11
CA GLY A 623 16.29 -41.86 -12.45
C GLY A 623 16.26 -40.37 -12.80
N LEU A 624 16.07 -40.07 -14.09
CA LEU A 624 16.21 -38.74 -14.68
C LEU A 624 15.07 -38.40 -15.62
N CYS A 625 14.61 -37.15 -15.58
CA CYS A 625 13.67 -36.57 -16.53
C CYS A 625 14.37 -35.54 -17.43
N ILE A 626 14.13 -35.66 -18.72
CA ILE A 626 14.70 -34.83 -19.79
C ILE A 626 13.56 -34.10 -20.52
N LEU A 627 13.73 -32.81 -20.75
CA LEU A 627 12.83 -31.96 -21.54
C LEU A 627 13.60 -31.36 -22.71
N GLU A 628 13.11 -31.56 -23.93
CA GLU A 628 13.62 -30.90 -25.12
C GLU A 628 13.32 -29.39 -25.06
N ASN A 629 14.36 -28.56 -25.21
CA ASN A 629 14.19 -27.11 -25.13
C ASN A 629 13.68 -26.54 -26.46
N LYS A 630 12.36 -26.31 -26.54
CA LYS A 630 11.68 -25.76 -27.73
C LYS A 630 12.24 -24.38 -28.18
N LYS A 631 12.88 -23.61 -27.28
CA LYS A 631 13.48 -22.31 -27.65
C LYS A 631 14.76 -22.46 -28.46
N HIS A 632 15.59 -23.46 -28.15
CA HIS A 632 16.79 -23.81 -28.94
C HIS A 632 16.44 -24.20 -30.38
N VAL A 633 15.29 -24.85 -30.58
CA VAL A 633 14.78 -25.30 -31.88
C VAL A 633 14.29 -24.14 -32.77
N SER A 634 14.00 -22.95 -32.20
CA SER A 634 13.37 -21.82 -32.92
C SER A 634 14.33 -20.85 -33.64
N GLY A 635 15.64 -21.11 -33.65
CA GLY A 635 16.62 -20.53 -34.58
C GLY A 635 17.08 -19.08 -34.39
N ASN A 636 16.33 -18.21 -33.69
CA ASN A 636 16.65 -16.76 -33.69
C ASN A 636 17.50 -16.22 -32.52
N ASN A 637 18.08 -17.07 -31.67
CA ASN A 637 19.14 -16.76 -30.68
C ASN A 637 19.67 -18.05 -30.00
N SER A 638 19.85 -19.13 -30.77
CA SER A 638 20.05 -20.49 -30.26
C SER A 638 21.41 -20.75 -29.56
N SER A 639 22.38 -19.84 -29.62
CA SER A 639 23.75 -20.12 -29.18
C SER A 639 23.94 -20.23 -27.66
N ASN A 640 22.98 -19.77 -26.84
CA ASN A 640 23.18 -19.58 -25.39
C ASN A 640 22.24 -20.38 -24.49
N GLU A 641 21.26 -21.09 -25.06
CA GLU A 641 20.34 -21.96 -24.30
C GLU A 641 20.63 -23.44 -24.56
N PRO A 642 20.53 -24.31 -23.54
CA PRO A 642 20.81 -25.73 -23.71
C PRO A 642 19.75 -26.40 -24.60
N ALA A 643 20.16 -27.41 -25.37
CA ALA A 643 19.26 -28.19 -26.21
C ALA A 643 18.24 -29.01 -25.40
N GLU A 644 18.65 -29.46 -24.21
CA GLU A 644 17.83 -30.24 -23.30
C GLU A 644 17.94 -29.71 -21.86
N ILE A 645 16.91 -29.97 -21.07
CA ILE A 645 16.86 -29.68 -19.65
C ILE A 645 16.75 -31.00 -18.88
N GLN A 646 17.64 -31.21 -17.91
CA GLN A 646 17.73 -32.42 -17.11
C GLN A 646 17.50 -32.16 -15.62
N LYS A 647 16.61 -32.96 -15.03
CA LYS A 647 16.32 -33.02 -13.58
C LYS A 647 16.33 -34.47 -13.14
N THR A 648 16.80 -34.77 -11.93
CA THR A 648 16.48 -36.07 -11.32
C THR A 648 14.97 -36.24 -11.23
N PHE A 649 14.45 -37.46 -11.21
CA PHE A 649 13.01 -37.65 -11.07
C PHE A 649 12.47 -37.01 -9.78
N HIS A 650 13.24 -37.04 -8.69
CA HIS A 650 12.90 -36.35 -7.43
C HIS A 650 12.88 -34.83 -7.56
N ASP A 651 13.87 -34.22 -8.21
CA ASP A 651 13.86 -32.77 -8.51
C ASP A 651 12.67 -32.40 -9.40
N PHE A 652 12.37 -33.20 -10.41
CA PHE A 652 11.20 -33.01 -11.28
C PHE A 652 9.89 -33.10 -10.49
N PHE A 653 9.77 -34.07 -9.59
CA PHE A 653 8.58 -34.23 -8.76
C PHE A 653 8.37 -33.00 -7.86
N TYR A 654 9.41 -32.50 -7.19
CA TYR A 654 9.30 -31.28 -6.39
C TYR A 654 9.01 -30.04 -7.22
N TYR A 655 9.61 -29.93 -8.39
CA TYR A 655 9.31 -28.88 -9.35
C TYR A 655 7.82 -28.86 -9.70
N TRP A 656 7.27 -30.03 -10.04
CA TRP A 656 5.85 -30.20 -10.32
C TRP A 656 4.97 -29.82 -9.12
N VAL A 657 5.26 -30.34 -7.92
CA VAL A 657 4.50 -30.02 -6.69
C VAL A 657 4.54 -28.52 -6.38
N ALA A 658 5.70 -27.88 -6.49
CA ALA A 658 5.86 -26.46 -6.20
C ALA A 658 5.01 -25.60 -7.14
N HIS A 659 5.01 -25.93 -8.43
CA HIS A 659 4.18 -25.24 -9.43
C HIS A 659 2.68 -25.48 -9.22
N MET A 660 2.28 -26.72 -8.90
CA MET A 660 0.88 -27.03 -8.57
C MET A 660 0.38 -26.21 -7.36
N LEU A 661 1.20 -26.09 -6.31
CA LEU A 661 0.86 -25.29 -5.13
C LEU A 661 0.80 -23.78 -5.45
N LYS A 662 1.72 -23.27 -6.26
CA LYS A 662 1.68 -21.87 -6.74
C LYS A 662 0.39 -21.60 -7.51
N ASP A 663 0.04 -22.46 -8.45
CA ASP A 663 -1.18 -22.34 -9.24
C ASP A 663 -2.42 -22.43 -8.36
N SER A 664 -2.43 -23.32 -7.36
CA SER A 664 -3.49 -23.41 -6.35
C SER A 664 -3.71 -22.07 -5.62
N ILE A 665 -2.63 -21.36 -5.27
CA ILE A 665 -2.72 -20.02 -4.68
C ILE A 665 -3.35 -19.03 -5.67
N TYR A 666 -2.95 -19.07 -6.94
CA TYR A 666 -3.56 -18.23 -7.98
C TYR A 666 -5.06 -18.55 -8.15
N TRP A 667 -5.42 -19.83 -8.21
CA TRP A 667 -6.81 -20.29 -8.28
C TRP A 667 -7.64 -19.74 -7.13
N ARG A 668 -7.21 -20.01 -5.89
CA ARG A 668 -7.88 -19.56 -4.68
C ARG A 668 -8.01 -18.04 -4.61
N THR A 669 -6.95 -17.30 -4.96
CA THR A 669 -6.90 -15.85 -4.70
C THR A 669 -7.36 -14.97 -5.86
N LYS A 670 -7.25 -15.43 -7.12
CA LYS A 670 -7.51 -14.60 -8.31
C LYS A 670 -8.69 -15.09 -9.15
N LYS A 671 -8.86 -16.40 -9.31
CA LYS A 671 -9.92 -16.96 -10.17
C LYS A 671 -11.19 -17.28 -9.40
N LEU A 672 -11.04 -17.97 -8.27
CA LEU A 672 -12.15 -18.49 -7.46
C LEU A 672 -12.45 -17.64 -6.23
N GLY A 673 -11.60 -16.68 -5.85
CA GLY A 673 -11.78 -15.91 -4.61
C GLY A 673 -13.21 -15.36 -4.41
N ARG A 674 -13.78 -14.73 -5.44
CA ARG A 674 -15.18 -14.24 -5.41
C ARG A 674 -16.25 -15.33 -5.37
N CYS A 675 -15.93 -16.52 -5.87
CA CYS A 675 -16.83 -17.68 -5.83
C CYS A 675 -16.80 -18.37 -4.47
N LEU A 676 -15.72 -18.19 -3.70
CA LEU A 676 -15.55 -18.72 -2.34
C LEU A 676 -16.08 -17.76 -1.26
N GLU A 677 -16.46 -16.52 -1.61
CA GLU A 677 -17.04 -15.55 -0.68
C GLU A 677 -18.53 -15.88 -0.39
N ASN A 678 -18.85 -16.11 0.88
CA ASN A 678 -20.22 -16.35 1.37
C ASN A 678 -21.05 -15.05 1.43
N ASN A 679 -21.35 -14.45 0.29
CA ASN A 679 -22.24 -13.28 0.21
C ASN A 679 -23.55 -13.64 -0.52
N ASN A 680 -24.69 -13.37 0.13
CA ASN A 680 -26.11 -13.53 -0.27
C ASN A 680 -26.38 -14.17 -1.66
N GLY A 681 -26.45 -15.50 -1.70
CA GLY A 681 -27.27 -16.36 -2.60
C GLY A 681 -27.07 -16.32 -4.13
N ASN A 682 -26.68 -15.20 -4.72
CA ASN A 682 -26.65 -14.98 -6.17
C ASN A 682 -25.25 -15.06 -6.81
N THR A 683 -24.24 -15.43 -6.02
CA THR A 683 -22.82 -15.45 -6.42
C THR A 683 -22.52 -16.51 -7.50
N CYS A 684 -23.25 -17.62 -7.51
CA CYS A 684 -23.05 -18.71 -8.47
C CYS A 684 -23.36 -18.30 -9.93
N LYS A 685 -24.39 -17.48 -10.17
CA LYS A 685 -24.82 -17.07 -11.53
C LYS A 685 -24.11 -15.80 -12.04
N LYS A 686 -23.85 -14.81 -11.19
CA LYS A 686 -23.35 -13.49 -11.63
C LYS A 686 -21.89 -13.45 -12.07
N ASN A 687 -21.07 -14.42 -11.66
CA ASN A 687 -19.61 -14.38 -11.83
C ASN A 687 -19.05 -15.54 -12.68
N ASN A 688 -19.90 -16.28 -13.39
CA ASN A 688 -19.57 -17.54 -14.09
C ASN A 688 -18.80 -18.50 -13.16
N CYS A 689 -19.24 -18.62 -11.91
CA CYS A 689 -18.53 -19.43 -10.92
C CYS A 689 -18.57 -20.92 -11.27
N ASN A 690 -19.66 -21.40 -11.89
CA ASN A 690 -19.76 -22.78 -12.36
C ASN A 690 -18.64 -23.10 -13.38
N ASP A 691 -18.48 -22.30 -14.43
CA ASP A 691 -17.44 -22.50 -15.45
C ASP A 691 -16.03 -22.43 -14.84
N LYS A 692 -15.82 -21.52 -13.90
CA LYS A 692 -14.53 -21.40 -13.19
C LYS A 692 -14.24 -22.61 -12.31
N CYS A 693 -15.24 -23.13 -11.59
CA CYS A 693 -15.11 -24.32 -10.77
C CYS A 693 -14.87 -25.57 -11.63
N LYS A 694 -15.61 -25.73 -12.73
CA LYS A 694 -15.38 -26.82 -13.70
C LYS A 694 -13.98 -26.77 -14.31
N CYS A 695 -13.51 -25.57 -14.67
CA CYS A 695 -12.14 -25.44 -15.15
C CYS A 695 -11.12 -25.80 -14.06
N TYR A 696 -11.35 -25.42 -12.80
CA TYR A 696 -10.48 -25.80 -11.68
C TYR A 696 -10.50 -27.31 -11.40
N GLU A 697 -11.63 -27.98 -11.55
CA GLU A 697 -11.72 -29.45 -11.45
C GLU A 697 -10.97 -30.16 -12.59
N SER A 698 -10.95 -29.55 -13.77
CA SER A 698 -10.21 -30.08 -14.94
C SER A 698 -8.70 -29.83 -14.85
N TRP A 699 -8.30 -28.76 -14.15
CA TRP A 699 -6.91 -28.40 -13.85
C TRP A 699 -6.39 -29.29 -12.73
#